data_AF-A0A380B477-F1
#
_entry.id   AF-A0A380B477-F1
#
_cell.length_a   1.000
_cell.length_b   1.000
_cell.length_c   1.000
_cell.angle_alpha   90.00
_cell.angle_beta   90.00
_cell.angle_gamma   90.00
#
_symmetry.space_group_name_H-M   'P 1'
#
loop_
_entity.id
_entity.type
_entity.pdbx_description
1 polymer ?
#
loop_
_entity_poly.entity_id
_entity_poly.type
_entity_poly.pdbx_seq_one_letter_code
_entity_poly.pdbx_strand_id
1 'polypeptide(L)'
;MAYHADGSLASGSVLFEGSLASGEMKYLDLQSRSFPRPRITSDYPQLKWYDSKSVSLDVNNVKYIFSNANSYTLSRVIKNGNDLAVRHTTHFAVLVDGVVTTTQYRLGVSIRVVNSGPVFTEVEVVCYNPALGSLAENSLKVTTVYRIFKSGRVRVYSKFVAVKQIPVGILFGVHSSYNPRLASGYTSDYKRKTMVYNGALGRYSIGMIHTTHDVHRDGTNWGPDRTYFDVMTLNSATAGDFTFGWRYTSATNYSFLNWPVEKDWAWSMESWVDLNETLTDPTAIATRNHNRPVGYLNAGMWPSQARKSVLETAGEISEAILEFLDTPAAAGIGGSTGVPDNRRPWTSYATHIYNYIRYGMRTLNDIFGDFKYRQYTSYGISWINPDMGARYLAGRMLLQFAASDTIIAMEWIYRQAEREGNTAIMAALKAQLSSMGNALITAANAQTVKLCPLDGSMTGIIPPSNAGTIGMRFLALAIYAGVDTDGRYLALFNSMENIINTNYVFIENILGDGYDNRPTHDLWMSYTHWTSYFYLSSCALIGRAPLTNMSSYTYSLIATAGHGALRDIDMNNSESRRGKTTHWLNAVYILLCADRISTVGAAKAIMDNVFSSEWGPQPGYPGRFCCFLENTQGGPIPASDVPFLAGYLSDMWLHFNFKRNR
;
A
#
# COMPACT_ATOMS: atom_id res chain seq x y z
N MET A 1 16.42 -1.30 12.11
CA MET A 1 17.58 -2.11 11.67
C MET A 1 17.27 -3.54 12.07
N ALA A 2 17.60 -4.50 11.21
CA ALA A 2 17.51 -5.92 11.50
C ALA A 2 18.92 -6.48 11.68
N TYR A 3 19.05 -7.50 12.53
CA TYR A 3 20.29 -8.19 12.81
C TYR A 3 20.11 -9.68 12.53
N HIS A 4 21.18 -10.34 12.10
CA HIS A 4 21.22 -11.80 12.01
C HIS A 4 21.24 -12.42 13.41
N ALA A 5 21.05 -13.74 13.49
CA ALA A 5 21.03 -14.46 14.76
C ALA A 5 22.35 -14.35 15.54
N ASP A 6 23.47 -14.15 14.85
CA ASP A 6 24.80 -13.92 15.43
C ASP A 6 25.05 -12.46 15.88
N GLY A 7 24.04 -11.58 15.74
CA GLY A 7 24.11 -10.17 16.10
C GLY A 7 24.75 -9.27 15.05
N SER A 8 25.19 -9.79 13.90
CA SER A 8 25.69 -8.98 12.79
C SER A 8 24.56 -8.19 12.11
N LEU A 9 24.89 -7.02 11.52
CA LEU A 9 23.89 -6.16 10.87
C LEU A 9 23.35 -6.84 9.59
N ALA A 10 22.05 -7.14 9.56
CA ALA A 10 21.40 -7.76 8.40
C ALA A 10 20.84 -6.73 7.42
N SER A 11 20.08 -5.75 7.93
CA SER A 11 19.51 -4.70 7.08
C SER A 11 19.22 -3.42 7.85
N GLY A 12 19.11 -2.31 7.13
CA GLY A 12 18.85 -1.02 7.74
C GLY A 12 18.49 0.05 6.72
N SER A 13 18.43 1.28 7.19
CA SER A 13 18.24 2.45 6.36
C SER A 13 19.34 3.44 6.63
N VAL A 14 19.92 4.02 5.58
CA VAL A 14 20.87 5.11 5.67
C VAL A 14 20.14 6.39 5.29
N LEU A 15 20.32 7.44 6.09
CA LEU A 15 19.80 8.77 5.80
C LEU A 15 20.97 9.71 5.63
N PHE A 16 20.90 10.56 4.61
CA PHE A 16 21.90 11.57 4.31
C PHE A 16 21.21 12.86 3.89
N GLU A 17 21.89 14.00 4.06
CA GLU A 17 21.42 15.27 3.53
C GLU A 17 21.94 15.46 2.10
N GLY A 18 21.08 15.92 1.21
CA GLY A 18 21.44 16.22 -0.16
C GLY A 18 20.27 16.84 -0.92
N SER A 19 20.60 17.60 -1.95
CA SER A 19 19.62 18.06 -2.94
C SER A 19 19.56 17.09 -4.12
N LEU A 20 18.36 16.91 -4.65
CA LEU A 20 18.08 16.24 -5.91
C LEU A 20 16.98 17.04 -6.60
N ALA A 21 17.27 17.64 -7.75
CA ALA A 21 16.24 18.36 -8.50
C ALA A 21 15.22 17.37 -9.09
N SER A 22 14.02 17.84 -9.37
CA SER A 22 12.99 17.00 -9.99
C SER A 22 13.48 16.49 -11.36
N GLY A 23 13.28 15.21 -11.64
CA GLY A 23 13.76 14.56 -12.87
C GLY A 23 15.23 14.12 -12.87
N GLU A 24 16.03 14.57 -11.92
CA GLU A 24 17.46 14.21 -11.83
C GLU A 24 17.69 12.87 -11.13
N MET A 25 18.86 12.28 -11.38
CA MET A 25 19.31 11.04 -10.74
C MET A 25 20.61 11.25 -9.97
N LYS A 26 20.76 10.55 -8.84
CA LYS A 26 22.01 10.52 -8.06
C LYS A 26 22.39 9.08 -7.76
N TYR A 27 23.63 8.74 -8.04
CA TYR A 27 24.23 7.45 -7.72
C TYR A 27 24.93 7.54 -6.37
N LEU A 28 24.70 6.56 -5.51
CA LEU A 28 25.26 6.49 -4.16
C LEU A 28 25.95 5.14 -3.99
N ASP A 29 27.16 5.17 -3.44
CA ASP A 29 27.90 3.98 -3.00
C ASP A 29 27.96 3.99 -1.48
N LEU A 30 27.71 2.83 -0.86
CA LEU A 30 27.79 2.63 0.58
C LEU A 30 28.89 1.62 0.89
N GLN A 31 30.01 2.12 1.39
CA GLN A 31 31.14 1.30 1.79
C GLN A 31 31.08 0.97 3.28
N SER A 32 30.98 -0.32 3.61
CA SER A 32 31.15 -0.81 4.97
C SER A 32 32.64 -1.08 5.26
N ARG A 33 33.10 -0.73 6.46
CA ARG A 33 34.46 -1.03 6.94
C ARG A 33 34.36 -1.67 8.33
N SER A 34 35.15 -2.71 8.58
CA SER A 34 35.13 -3.49 9.83
C SER A 34 35.72 -2.73 11.02
N PHE A 35 36.54 -1.71 10.78
CA PHE A 35 37.16 -0.92 11.85
C PHE A 35 36.30 0.29 12.22
N PRO A 36 35.94 0.47 13.50
CA PRO A 36 35.22 1.65 13.95
C PRO A 36 36.11 2.88 13.75
N ARG A 37 35.65 3.84 12.93
CA ARG A 37 36.21 5.19 13.00
C ARG A 37 35.86 5.79 14.37
N PRO A 38 36.79 6.52 15.02
CA PRO A 38 36.46 7.24 16.26
C PRO A 38 35.22 8.09 16.02
N ARG A 39 34.12 7.78 16.72
CA ARG A 39 32.92 8.61 16.65
C ARG A 39 33.18 9.86 17.48
N ILE A 40 33.22 11.03 16.85
CA ILE A 40 33.12 12.30 17.57
C ILE A 40 31.64 12.45 17.97
N THR A 41 31.26 11.88 19.11
CA THR A 41 29.88 11.93 19.63
C THR A 41 29.63 13.12 20.55
N SER A 42 30.69 13.83 20.97
CA SER A 42 30.61 14.99 21.86
C SER A 42 29.71 16.09 21.33
N ASP A 43 29.59 16.19 20.00
CA ASP A 43 28.91 17.29 19.32
C ASP A 43 27.48 16.93 18.90
N TYR A 44 27.04 15.70 19.15
CA TYR A 44 25.70 15.26 18.79
C TYR A 44 24.67 15.73 19.82
N PRO A 45 23.47 16.17 19.38
CA PRO A 45 22.43 16.64 20.28
C PRO A 45 22.12 15.63 21.40
N GLN A 46 22.03 16.14 22.62
CA GLN A 46 21.69 15.41 23.84
C GLN A 46 20.52 16.08 24.56
N LEU A 47 19.72 15.29 25.27
CA LEU A 47 18.69 15.83 26.15
C LEU A 47 19.34 16.55 27.33
N LYS A 48 18.80 17.71 27.67
CA LYS A 48 19.19 18.52 28.83
C LYS A 48 17.94 18.84 29.63
N TRP A 49 18.08 18.97 30.94
CA TRP A 49 17.00 19.55 31.74
C TRP A 49 16.74 20.99 31.30
N TYR A 50 15.49 21.28 30.95
CA TYR A 50 15.04 22.64 30.65
C TYR A 50 14.51 23.30 31.92
N ASP A 51 13.73 22.55 32.70
CA ASP A 51 13.26 22.90 34.05
C ASP A 51 12.97 21.62 34.84
N SER A 52 12.41 21.74 36.05
CA SER A 52 12.08 20.60 36.94
C SER A 52 11.11 19.56 36.36
N LYS A 53 10.39 19.87 35.27
CA LYS A 53 9.31 19.07 34.68
C LYS A 53 9.46 18.88 33.16
N SER A 54 10.58 19.34 32.60
CA SER A 54 10.79 19.42 31.15
C SER A 54 12.23 19.15 30.77
N VAL A 55 12.42 18.46 29.65
CA VAL A 55 13.72 18.28 28.99
C VAL A 55 13.71 18.96 27.64
N SER A 56 14.86 19.42 27.19
CA SER A 56 15.04 20.03 25.88
C SER A 56 16.11 19.33 25.06
N LEU A 57 15.94 19.35 23.74
CA LEU A 57 16.95 18.99 22.76
C LEU A 57 17.24 20.23 21.90
N ASP A 58 18.51 20.61 21.81
CA ASP A 58 18.95 21.69 20.91
C ASP A 58 19.49 21.07 19.62
N VAL A 59 18.94 21.46 18.46
CA VAL A 59 19.44 21.09 17.14
C VAL A 59 19.55 22.36 16.30
N ASN A 60 20.79 22.74 15.94
CA ASN A 60 21.09 24.02 15.29
C ASN A 60 20.48 25.20 16.09
N ASN A 61 19.67 26.04 15.44
CA ASN A 61 19.00 27.19 16.05
C ASN A 61 17.57 26.89 16.56
N VAL A 62 17.21 25.61 16.69
CA VAL A 62 15.90 25.15 17.16
C VAL A 62 16.05 24.38 18.46
N LYS A 63 15.24 24.74 19.45
CA LYS A 63 15.11 24.05 20.73
C LYS A 63 13.74 23.38 20.83
N TYR A 64 13.76 22.07 21.00
CA TYR A 64 12.58 21.22 21.16
C TYR A 64 12.38 20.91 22.64
N ILE A 65 11.22 21.23 23.20
CA ILE A 65 10.94 21.05 24.63
C ILE A 65 9.89 19.95 24.78
N PHE A 66 10.18 18.99 25.64
CA PHE A 66 9.32 17.88 26.02
C PHE A 66 8.96 18.06 27.50
N SER A 67 7.68 18.20 27.81
CA SER A 67 7.26 18.57 29.18
C SER A 67 5.99 17.87 29.61
N ASN A 68 5.81 17.72 30.92
CA ASN A 68 4.61 17.12 31.50
C ASN A 68 3.27 17.77 31.09
N ALA A 69 3.25 19.04 30.67
CA ALA A 69 2.06 19.76 30.22
C ALA A 69 1.35 19.09 29.03
N ASN A 70 2.10 18.41 28.18
CA ASN A 70 1.59 17.60 27.08
C ASN A 70 1.97 16.13 27.28
N SER A 71 1.95 15.67 28.52
CA SER A 71 2.34 14.30 28.86
C SER A 71 3.73 13.90 28.32
N TYR A 72 4.66 14.85 28.43
CA TYR A 72 6.07 14.68 28.07
C TYR A 72 6.34 14.42 26.58
N THR A 73 5.34 14.66 25.74
CA THR A 73 5.50 14.83 24.30
C THR A 73 5.93 16.27 23.96
N LEU A 74 6.14 16.56 22.67
CA LEU A 74 6.62 17.87 22.21
C LEU A 74 5.67 18.99 22.63
N SER A 75 6.10 19.82 23.58
CA SER A 75 5.26 20.85 24.19
C SER A 75 5.52 22.25 23.69
N ARG A 76 6.75 22.52 23.22
CA ARG A 76 7.15 23.80 22.64
C ARG A 76 8.28 23.59 21.64
N VAL A 77 8.32 24.45 20.62
CA VAL A 77 9.42 24.55 19.67
C VAL A 77 9.84 26.01 19.64
N ILE A 78 11.06 26.29 20.10
CA ILE A 78 11.63 27.65 20.09
C ILE A 78 12.64 27.74 18.95
N LYS A 79 12.43 28.65 18.01
CA LYS A 79 13.34 28.92 16.88
C LYS A 79 13.71 30.39 16.87
N ASN A 80 15.00 30.69 16.88
CA ASN A 80 15.50 32.07 16.95
C ASN A 80 14.84 32.91 18.08
N GLY A 81 14.56 32.28 19.22
CA GLY A 81 13.89 32.92 20.36
C GLY A 81 12.36 32.96 20.30
N ASN A 82 11.74 32.66 19.16
CA ASN A 82 10.28 32.65 18.99
C ASN A 82 9.69 31.25 19.26
N ASP A 83 8.62 31.19 20.04
CA ASP A 83 7.83 29.95 20.22
C ASP A 83 6.91 29.76 19.00
N LEU A 84 7.23 28.78 18.16
CA LEU A 84 6.46 28.47 16.93
C LEU A 84 5.08 27.86 17.23
N ALA A 85 4.72 27.69 18.50
CA ALA A 85 3.46 27.13 18.96
C ALA A 85 3.17 25.70 18.47
N VAL A 86 4.16 24.99 17.91
CA VAL A 86 4.05 23.59 17.52
C VAL A 86 4.05 22.70 18.76
N ARG A 87 2.94 22.01 18.99
CA ARG A 87 2.70 21.13 20.13
C ARG A 87 2.10 19.85 19.64
N HIS A 88 2.68 18.72 20.02
CA HIS A 88 2.14 17.38 19.78
C HIS A 88 1.71 16.78 21.11
N THR A 89 0.73 15.88 21.09
CA THR A 89 0.26 15.11 22.25
C THR A 89 -0.49 13.86 21.77
N THR A 90 -0.60 12.86 22.63
CA THR A 90 -1.25 11.58 22.35
C THR A 90 -2.35 11.33 23.36
N HIS A 91 -3.47 10.78 22.90
CA HIS A 91 -4.72 10.69 23.65
C HIS A 91 -5.46 9.37 23.43
N PHE A 92 -6.26 8.99 24.42
CA PHE A 92 -7.24 7.91 24.32
C PHE A 92 -8.60 8.40 24.79
N ALA A 93 -9.65 7.76 24.27
CA ALA A 93 -11.04 8.08 24.57
C ALA A 93 -11.77 6.86 25.13
N VAL A 94 -12.64 7.07 26.11
CA VAL A 94 -13.54 6.06 26.70
C VAL A 94 -14.93 6.68 26.90
N LEU A 95 -15.94 5.85 27.17
CA LEU A 95 -17.23 6.36 27.66
C LEU A 95 -17.20 6.46 29.18
N VAL A 96 -17.57 7.62 29.71
CA VAL A 96 -17.83 7.87 31.13
C VAL A 96 -19.26 8.40 31.22
N ASP A 97 -20.14 7.64 31.88
CA ASP A 97 -21.56 7.98 32.04
C ASP A 97 -22.26 8.31 30.70
N GLY A 98 -21.95 7.53 29.65
CA GLY A 98 -22.50 7.72 28.30
C GLY A 98 -21.87 8.86 27.50
N VAL A 99 -20.93 9.61 28.08
CA VAL A 99 -20.23 10.72 27.42
C VAL A 99 -18.81 10.29 27.05
N VAL A 100 -18.41 10.58 25.80
CA VAL A 100 -17.05 10.30 25.38
C VAL A 100 -16.08 11.27 26.04
N THR A 101 -15.22 10.72 26.89
CA THR A 101 -14.20 11.46 27.62
C THR A 101 -12.82 11.10 27.06
N THR A 102 -12.02 12.12 26.78
CA THR A 102 -10.66 11.97 26.24
C THR A 102 -9.63 12.43 27.26
N THR A 103 -8.54 11.70 27.41
CA THR A 103 -7.40 12.11 28.24
C THR A 103 -6.06 11.70 27.63
N GLN A 104 -4.97 12.24 28.18
CA GLN A 104 -3.62 12.03 27.67
C GLN A 104 -2.92 10.81 28.28
N TYR A 105 -2.00 10.22 27.53
CA TYR A 105 -1.09 9.17 28.02
C TYR A 105 0.03 9.76 28.87
N ARG A 106 0.00 9.56 30.19
CA ARG A 106 0.89 10.27 31.13
C ARG A 106 1.51 9.42 32.25
N LEU A 107 1.26 8.11 32.28
CA LEU A 107 1.84 7.21 33.28
C LEU A 107 3.14 6.59 32.79
N GLY A 108 4.04 6.24 33.73
CA GLY A 108 5.25 5.46 33.46
C GLY A 108 6.16 6.08 32.39
N VAL A 109 6.26 7.42 32.37
CA VAL A 109 6.88 8.16 31.28
C VAL A 109 8.39 7.91 31.22
N SER A 110 8.88 7.61 30.02
CA SER A 110 10.31 7.56 29.71
C SER A 110 10.61 8.42 28.49
N ILE A 111 11.63 9.27 28.58
CA ILE A 111 12.13 10.11 27.47
C ILE A 111 13.62 9.83 27.31
N ARG A 112 14.06 9.47 26.11
CA ARG A 112 15.47 9.19 25.84
C ARG A 112 15.86 9.51 24.40
N VAL A 113 17.13 9.85 24.21
CA VAL A 113 17.74 9.86 22.88
C VAL A 113 18.08 8.41 22.52
N VAL A 114 17.43 7.85 21.50
CA VAL A 114 17.67 6.46 21.05
C VAL A 114 18.68 6.39 19.90
N ASN A 115 18.86 7.49 19.19
CA ASN A 115 19.81 7.61 18.10
C ASN A 115 20.24 9.07 17.97
N SER A 116 21.53 9.34 17.79
CA SER A 116 22.02 10.70 17.55
C SER A 116 23.19 10.62 16.60
N GLY A 117 23.14 11.43 15.55
CA GLY A 117 24.15 11.41 14.49
C GLY A 117 24.23 12.74 13.75
N PRO A 118 25.05 12.78 12.68
CA PRO A 118 25.33 14.02 11.97
C PRO A 118 24.17 14.54 11.13
N VAL A 119 23.14 13.73 10.85
CA VAL A 119 21.99 14.09 10.00
C VAL A 119 20.73 14.31 10.82
N PHE A 120 20.52 13.50 11.85
CA PHE A 120 19.33 13.55 12.68
C PHE A 120 19.60 13.04 14.10
N THR A 121 18.68 13.36 15.00
CA THR A 121 18.59 12.81 16.35
C THR A 121 17.17 12.29 16.57
N GLU A 122 17.04 11.13 17.22
CA GLU A 122 15.77 10.50 17.57
C GLU A 122 15.53 10.56 19.06
N VAL A 123 14.44 11.21 19.45
CA VAL A 123 13.92 11.20 20.81
C VAL A 123 12.74 10.24 20.86
N GLU A 124 12.81 9.24 21.73
CA GLU A 124 11.72 8.33 22.02
C GLU A 124 11.03 8.75 23.31
N VAL A 125 9.71 8.82 23.27
CA VAL A 125 8.84 9.03 24.43
C VAL A 125 7.93 7.81 24.57
N VAL A 126 7.95 7.17 25.73
CA VAL A 126 7.08 6.04 26.07
C VAL A 126 6.17 6.45 27.21
N CYS A 127 4.86 6.26 27.05
CA CYS A 127 3.86 6.56 28.07
C CYS A 127 2.79 5.46 28.13
N TYR A 128 2.10 5.36 29.27
CA TYR A 128 0.95 4.49 29.49
C TYR A 128 -0.31 5.28 29.82
N ASN A 129 -1.47 4.68 29.59
CA ASN A 129 -2.74 5.31 29.94
C ASN A 129 -2.95 5.31 31.48
N PRO A 130 -3.37 6.44 32.08
CA PRO A 130 -4.01 6.42 33.40
C PRO A 130 -5.37 5.71 33.36
N ALA A 131 -5.88 5.36 34.54
CA ALA A 131 -7.25 4.92 34.70
C ALA A 131 -8.23 6.04 34.28
N LEU A 132 -9.25 5.69 33.50
CA LEU A 132 -10.34 6.58 33.12
C LEU A 132 -11.59 5.74 32.81
N GLY A 133 -12.72 6.07 33.45
CA GLY A 133 -13.92 5.23 33.36
C GLY A 133 -13.62 3.78 33.73
N SER A 134 -14.08 2.84 32.91
CA SER A 134 -13.82 1.41 33.08
C SER A 134 -12.47 0.94 32.51
N LEU A 135 -11.69 1.82 31.86
CA LEU A 135 -10.38 1.44 31.34
C LEU A 135 -9.35 1.46 32.47
N ALA A 136 -8.84 0.28 32.81
CA ALA A 136 -7.78 0.14 33.79
C ALA A 136 -6.48 0.84 33.35
N GLU A 137 -5.69 1.29 34.32
CA GLU A 137 -4.36 1.83 34.05
C GLU A 137 -3.43 0.79 33.38
N ASN A 138 -2.46 1.30 32.62
CA ASN A 138 -1.47 0.47 31.93
C ASN A 138 -2.10 -0.61 31.04
N SER A 139 -3.25 -0.33 30.42
CA SER A 139 -3.91 -1.20 29.42
C SER A 139 -3.44 -0.88 28.00
N LEU A 140 -3.04 0.36 27.78
CA LEU A 140 -2.49 0.88 26.53
C LEU A 140 -1.12 1.49 26.77
N LYS A 141 -0.21 1.25 25.83
CA LYS A 141 1.11 1.86 25.74
C LYS A 141 1.17 2.69 24.46
N VAL A 142 1.72 3.89 24.55
CA VAL A 142 2.11 4.69 23.40
C VAL A 142 3.62 4.84 23.36
N THR A 143 4.21 4.70 22.18
CA THR A 143 5.61 5.01 21.90
C THR A 143 5.65 6.01 20.76
N THR A 144 6.14 7.21 21.03
CA THR A 144 6.32 8.27 20.03
C THR A 144 7.80 8.48 19.77
N VAL A 145 8.22 8.37 18.52
CA VAL A 145 9.57 8.67 18.07
C VAL A 145 9.56 9.97 17.27
N TYR A 146 10.32 10.95 17.76
CA TYR A 146 10.59 12.22 17.07
C TYR A 146 11.95 12.10 16.40
N ARG A 147 11.98 11.90 15.08
CA ARG A 147 13.21 11.99 14.30
C ARG A 147 13.38 13.42 13.82
N ILE A 148 14.29 14.14 14.47
CA ILE A 148 14.58 15.55 14.25
C ILE A 148 15.79 15.66 13.33
N PHE A 149 15.59 16.15 12.12
CA PHE A 149 16.64 16.36 11.12
C PHE A 149 17.29 17.73 11.30
N LYS A 150 18.59 17.84 10.99
CA LYS A 150 19.29 19.13 10.99
C LYS A 150 18.68 20.15 10.03
N SER A 151 18.05 19.69 8.95
CA SER A 151 17.25 20.51 8.03
C SER A 151 16.04 21.21 8.66
N GLY A 152 15.67 20.90 9.92
CA GLY A 152 14.51 21.46 10.62
C GLY A 152 13.21 20.69 10.39
N ARG A 153 13.26 19.61 9.60
CA ARG A 153 12.15 18.66 9.48
C ARG A 153 12.11 17.71 10.67
N VAL A 154 10.91 17.32 11.08
CA VAL A 154 10.67 16.37 12.15
C VAL A 154 9.66 15.35 11.68
N ARG A 155 10.04 14.08 11.67
CA ARG A 155 9.09 12.97 11.55
C ARG A 155 8.60 12.62 12.95
N VAL A 156 7.29 12.59 13.14
CA VAL A 156 6.65 12.15 14.38
C VAL A 156 5.90 10.86 14.08
N TYR A 157 6.34 9.76 14.69
CA TYR A 157 5.73 8.44 14.54
C TYR A 157 5.24 7.96 15.90
N SER A 158 3.94 7.75 16.04
CA SER A 158 3.31 7.26 17.28
C SER A 158 2.76 5.86 17.04
N LYS A 159 3.16 4.90 17.89
CA LYS A 159 2.60 3.55 17.94
C LYS A 159 1.83 3.36 19.24
N PHE A 160 0.54 3.08 19.12
CA PHE A 160 -0.36 2.71 20.21
C PHE A 160 -0.49 1.20 20.25
N VAL A 161 -0.39 0.58 21.43
CA VAL A 161 -0.45 -0.87 21.60
C VAL A 161 -1.32 -1.21 22.81
N ALA A 162 -2.25 -2.14 22.64
CA ALA A 162 -2.95 -2.79 23.73
C ALA A 162 -2.00 -3.76 24.45
N VAL A 163 -1.53 -3.41 25.64
CA VAL A 163 -0.64 -4.29 26.42
C VAL A 163 -1.41 -5.34 27.21
N LYS A 164 -2.72 -5.15 27.33
CA LYS A 164 -3.70 -6.08 27.90
C LYS A 164 -4.85 -6.19 26.90
N GLN A 165 -5.56 -7.32 26.92
CA GLN A 165 -6.86 -7.41 26.26
C GLN A 165 -7.83 -6.42 26.92
N ILE A 166 -8.52 -5.62 26.10
CA ILE A 166 -9.53 -4.65 26.57
C ILE A 166 -10.90 -5.20 26.16
N PRO A 167 -11.81 -5.44 27.12
CA PRO A 167 -13.18 -5.86 26.84
C PRO A 167 -13.94 -4.91 25.91
N VAL A 168 -14.99 -5.44 25.30
CA VAL A 168 -15.99 -4.65 24.56
C VAL A 168 -16.56 -3.53 25.42
N GLY A 169 -16.98 -2.43 24.81
CA GLY A 169 -17.66 -1.34 25.50
C GLY A 169 -16.76 -0.42 26.35
N ILE A 170 -15.43 -0.57 26.26
CA ILE A 170 -14.48 0.20 27.10
C ILE A 170 -13.68 1.23 26.30
N LEU A 171 -12.82 0.79 25.37
CA LEU A 171 -11.99 1.70 24.58
C LEU A 171 -12.81 2.31 23.44
N PHE A 172 -12.92 3.64 23.43
CA PHE A 172 -13.72 4.37 22.46
C PHE A 172 -12.89 4.97 21.31
N GLY A 173 -11.58 5.15 21.50
CA GLY A 173 -10.68 5.65 20.46
C GLY A 173 -9.25 5.91 20.95
N VAL A 174 -8.33 6.08 20.00
CA VAL A 174 -6.96 6.60 20.24
C VAL A 174 -6.58 7.58 19.13
N HIS A 175 -5.83 8.63 19.47
CA HIS A 175 -5.44 9.64 18.50
C HIS A 175 -4.16 10.39 18.90
N SER A 176 -3.51 10.97 17.89
CA SER A 176 -2.46 11.98 18.03
C SER A 176 -3.05 13.35 17.70
N SER A 177 -2.60 14.38 18.39
CA SER A 177 -3.10 15.75 18.21
C SER A 177 -1.97 16.74 18.15
N TYR A 178 -2.09 17.68 17.22
CA TYR A 178 -1.34 18.91 17.19
C TYR A 178 -2.23 20.06 17.64
N ASN A 179 -1.72 20.86 18.57
CA ASN A 179 -2.43 22.02 19.11
C ASN A 179 -1.65 23.31 18.83
N PRO A 180 -1.56 23.75 17.56
CA PRO A 180 -1.01 25.04 17.20
C PRO A 180 -1.81 26.20 17.85
N ARG A 181 -1.25 26.81 18.89
CA ARG A 181 -1.95 27.84 19.71
C ARG A 181 -2.07 29.23 19.09
N LEU A 182 -2.04 29.35 17.77
CA LEU A 182 -2.20 30.63 17.07
C LEU A 182 -3.60 30.68 16.45
N ALA A 183 -4.26 31.84 16.56
CA ALA A 183 -5.64 32.05 16.13
C ALA A 183 -5.79 32.33 14.61
N SER A 184 -4.70 32.67 13.93
CA SER A 184 -4.71 33.04 12.51
C SER A 184 -3.37 32.75 11.83
N GLY A 185 -3.33 32.89 10.51
CA GLY A 185 -2.10 32.73 9.70
C GLY A 185 -1.91 31.34 9.09
N TYR A 186 -2.93 30.47 9.13
CA TYR A 186 -2.86 29.12 8.55
C TYR A 186 -3.57 29.04 7.19
N THR A 187 -2.99 28.23 6.31
CA THR A 187 -3.64 27.69 5.12
C THR A 187 -3.67 26.17 5.26
N SER A 188 -4.81 25.54 4.96
CA SER A 188 -5.01 24.10 5.17
C SER A 188 -5.64 23.43 3.97
N ASP A 189 -5.19 22.21 3.69
CA ASP A 189 -5.89 21.25 2.82
C ASP A 189 -6.43 20.12 3.71
N TYR A 190 -7.77 20.09 3.88
CA TYR A 190 -8.45 19.07 4.65
C TYR A 190 -8.36 17.68 4.00
N LYS A 191 -8.38 17.59 2.66
CA LYS A 191 -8.37 16.31 1.95
C LYS A 191 -7.00 15.63 2.07
N ARG A 192 -5.92 16.41 2.02
CA ARG A 192 -4.52 15.95 2.15
C ARG A 192 -3.94 16.07 3.55
N LYS A 193 -4.74 16.53 4.51
CA LYS A 193 -4.38 16.65 5.93
C LYS A 193 -3.05 17.34 6.15
N THR A 194 -2.93 18.52 5.53
CA THR A 194 -1.72 19.33 5.57
C THR A 194 -2.07 20.78 5.83
N MET A 195 -1.41 21.39 6.80
CA MET A 195 -1.49 22.81 7.09
C MET A 195 -0.11 23.47 7.00
N VAL A 196 -0.13 24.75 6.68
CA VAL A 196 1.04 25.62 6.72
C VAL A 196 0.68 26.91 7.43
N TYR A 197 1.53 27.32 8.37
CA TYR A 197 1.48 28.62 9.01
C TYR A 197 2.36 29.59 8.25
N ASN A 198 1.82 30.73 7.82
CA ASN A 198 2.49 31.77 7.04
C ASN A 198 2.68 33.09 7.83
N GLY A 199 2.47 33.09 9.15
CA GLY A 199 2.51 34.32 9.94
C GLY A 199 3.90 34.72 10.46
N ALA A 200 3.92 35.77 11.30
CA ALA A 200 5.12 36.51 11.70
C ALA A 200 6.14 35.71 12.54
N LEU A 201 5.75 34.58 13.12
CA LEU A 201 6.65 33.74 13.92
C LEU A 201 7.62 32.90 13.07
N GLY A 202 7.42 32.89 11.75
CA GLY A 202 8.20 32.10 10.79
C GLY A 202 7.40 30.93 10.25
N ARG A 203 7.58 30.65 8.95
CA ARG A 203 6.79 29.63 8.24
C ARG A 203 7.11 28.24 8.75
N TYR A 204 6.08 27.44 8.99
CA TYR A 204 6.20 26.01 9.23
C TYR A 204 4.99 25.25 8.69
N SER A 205 5.13 23.95 8.48
CA SER A 205 4.02 23.09 8.08
C SER A 205 3.87 21.87 8.98
N ILE A 206 2.65 21.34 9.03
CA ILE A 206 2.30 20.09 9.69
C ILE A 206 1.45 19.29 8.70
N GLY A 207 1.87 18.07 8.35
CA GLY A 207 1.15 17.20 7.43
C GLY A 207 1.10 15.76 7.93
N MET A 208 -0.07 15.13 7.81
CA MET A 208 -0.23 13.70 8.09
C MET A 208 0.29 12.87 6.92
N ILE A 209 1.00 11.78 7.22
CA ILE A 209 1.43 10.79 6.24
C ILE A 209 0.47 9.62 6.25
N HIS A 210 0.27 8.99 7.41
CA HIS A 210 -0.65 7.87 7.54
C HIS A 210 -1.24 7.80 8.94
N THR A 211 -2.39 7.17 9.04
CA THR A 211 -3.06 6.82 10.28
C THR A 211 -3.72 5.47 10.12
N THR A 212 -3.39 4.57 11.04
CA THR A 212 -3.96 3.24 11.08
C THR A 212 -5.25 3.23 11.86
N HIS A 213 -6.27 2.66 11.25
CA HIS A 213 -7.57 2.37 11.82
C HIS A 213 -8.03 1.00 11.33
N ASP A 214 -9.16 0.52 11.86
CA ASP A 214 -9.68 -0.79 11.50
C ASP A 214 -11.00 -0.58 10.76
N VAL A 215 -11.01 -0.75 9.46
CA VAL A 215 -12.24 -0.70 8.66
C VAL A 215 -12.28 -1.96 7.81
N HIS A 216 -13.47 -2.56 7.73
CA HIS A 216 -13.73 -3.76 6.96
C HIS A 216 -14.88 -3.49 5.97
N ARG A 217 -14.59 -3.48 4.66
CA ARG A 217 -15.58 -3.20 3.60
C ARG A 217 -16.74 -4.19 3.63
N ASP A 218 -16.45 -5.47 3.89
CA ASP A 218 -17.44 -6.55 3.90
C ASP A 218 -18.22 -6.65 5.24
N GLY A 219 -18.16 -5.57 6.05
CA GLY A 219 -18.88 -5.45 7.31
C GLY A 219 -18.22 -6.12 8.51
N THR A 220 -18.88 -6.01 9.66
CA THR A 220 -18.35 -6.39 10.98
C THR A 220 -18.35 -7.90 11.26
N ASN A 221 -18.68 -8.73 10.27
CA ASN A 221 -18.60 -10.19 10.38
C ASN A 221 -17.16 -10.71 10.35
N TRP A 222 -16.26 -9.92 9.74
CA TRP A 222 -14.90 -10.34 9.39
C TRP A 222 -13.81 -9.52 10.09
N GLY A 223 -14.20 -8.63 10.99
CA GLY A 223 -13.29 -7.72 11.69
C GLY A 223 -14.04 -6.58 12.39
N PRO A 224 -13.38 -5.85 13.29
CA PRO A 224 -13.95 -4.66 13.90
C PRO A 224 -13.94 -3.48 12.91
N ASP A 225 -14.95 -2.62 13.00
CA ASP A 225 -14.97 -1.30 12.37
C ASP A 225 -14.69 -0.22 13.43
N ARG A 226 -13.41 0.11 13.60
CA ARG A 226 -12.87 1.23 14.36
C ARG A 226 -12.61 2.38 13.40
N THR A 227 -13.66 3.16 13.14
CA THR A 227 -13.67 4.21 12.12
C THR A 227 -12.61 5.28 12.37
N TYR A 228 -11.96 5.72 11.29
CA TYR A 228 -11.06 6.87 11.29
C TYR A 228 -11.70 8.11 11.94
N PHE A 229 -10.90 8.85 12.69
CA PHE A 229 -11.31 10.07 13.39
C PHE A 229 -10.29 11.17 13.16
N ASP A 230 -10.79 12.36 12.82
CA ASP A 230 -9.97 13.54 12.70
C ASP A 230 -10.68 14.85 13.01
N VAL A 231 -9.86 15.83 13.33
CA VAL A 231 -10.25 17.23 13.47
C VAL A 231 -9.17 18.04 12.81
N MET A 232 -9.56 18.92 11.89
CA MET A 232 -8.65 19.93 11.34
C MET A 232 -9.43 21.24 11.28
N THR A 233 -9.42 21.95 12.40
CA THR A 233 -10.17 23.19 12.58
C THR A 233 -9.22 24.37 12.75
N LEU A 234 -9.52 25.44 12.03
CA LEU A 234 -8.89 26.74 12.20
C LEU A 234 -9.92 27.65 12.87
N ASN A 235 -9.96 27.65 14.20
CA ASN A 235 -10.88 28.52 14.93
C ASN A 235 -10.20 29.86 15.21
N SER A 236 -10.84 30.95 14.80
CA SER A 236 -10.36 32.33 14.96
C SER A 236 -10.32 32.81 16.42
N ALA A 237 -10.95 32.09 17.35
CA ALA A 237 -11.03 32.44 18.77
C ALA A 237 -10.22 31.51 19.69
N THR A 238 -10.02 30.23 19.31
CA THR A 238 -9.21 29.26 20.07
C THR A 238 -8.38 28.46 19.07
N ALA A 239 -7.05 28.61 19.06
CA ALA A 239 -6.03 27.71 18.51
C ALA A 239 -6.43 26.70 17.40
N GLY A 240 -5.65 26.62 16.31
CA GLY A 240 -5.79 25.50 15.38
C GLY A 240 -5.66 24.15 16.11
N ASP A 241 -6.50 23.18 15.74
CA ASP A 241 -6.42 21.78 16.19
C ASP A 241 -6.25 20.90 14.97
N PHE A 242 -5.29 19.98 15.06
CA PHE A 242 -5.07 18.96 14.07
C PHE A 242 -4.89 17.60 14.73
N THR A 243 -6.01 16.91 14.86
CA THR A 243 -6.13 15.60 15.49
C THR A 243 -6.40 14.54 14.44
N PHE A 244 -5.79 13.36 14.60
CA PHE A 244 -6.01 12.20 13.76
C PHE A 244 -5.80 10.90 14.52
N GLY A 245 -6.60 9.89 14.19
CA GLY A 245 -6.56 8.56 14.76
C GLY A 245 -7.80 7.77 14.40
N TRP A 246 -8.35 7.02 15.35
CA TRP A 246 -9.66 6.37 15.18
C TRP A 246 -10.50 6.54 16.43
N ARG A 247 -11.81 6.55 16.24
CA ARG A 247 -12.81 6.68 17.31
C ARG A 247 -14.16 6.19 16.81
N TYR A 248 -14.90 5.48 17.67
CA TYR A 248 -16.28 5.14 17.34
C TYR A 248 -17.17 6.39 17.23
N THR A 249 -18.18 6.32 16.37
CA THR A 249 -19.13 7.43 16.16
C THR A 249 -20.32 7.38 17.13
N SER A 250 -20.59 6.21 17.73
CA SER A 250 -21.72 6.00 18.64
C SER A 250 -21.38 4.98 19.73
N ALA A 251 -21.97 5.16 20.91
CA ALA A 251 -21.94 4.18 22.00
C ALA A 251 -22.70 2.87 21.66
N THR A 252 -23.56 2.90 20.64
CA THR A 252 -24.30 1.73 20.14
C THR A 252 -23.63 1.06 18.93
N ASN A 253 -22.41 1.47 18.56
CA ASN A 253 -21.69 0.87 17.44
C ASN A 253 -21.49 -0.64 17.68
N TYR A 254 -21.79 -1.46 16.67
CA TYR A 254 -21.72 -2.91 16.77
C TYR A 254 -20.31 -3.39 17.15
N SER A 255 -19.27 -2.86 16.51
CA SER A 255 -17.90 -3.24 16.83
C SER A 255 -17.47 -2.82 18.23
N PHE A 256 -17.90 -1.66 18.70
CA PHE A 256 -17.65 -1.26 20.09
C PHE A 256 -18.26 -2.25 21.10
N LEU A 257 -19.44 -2.78 20.81
CA LEU A 257 -20.19 -3.68 21.72
C LEU A 257 -19.82 -5.16 21.58
N ASN A 258 -19.23 -5.58 20.45
CA ASN A 258 -19.02 -7.00 20.14
C ASN A 258 -17.56 -7.38 19.89
N TRP A 259 -16.67 -6.42 19.65
CA TRP A 259 -15.27 -6.69 19.31
C TRP A 259 -14.30 -6.18 20.38
N PRO A 260 -13.71 -7.06 21.21
CA PRO A 260 -12.70 -6.65 22.15
C PRO A 260 -11.45 -6.14 21.41
N VAL A 261 -10.61 -5.40 22.11
CA VAL A 261 -9.25 -5.11 21.63
C VAL A 261 -8.34 -6.19 22.18
N GLU A 262 -7.80 -7.01 21.29
CA GLU A 262 -6.88 -8.08 21.67
C GLU A 262 -5.56 -7.51 22.21
N LYS A 263 -4.89 -8.31 23.05
CA LYS A 263 -3.54 -8.01 23.47
C LYS A 263 -2.62 -7.92 22.23
N ASP A 264 -1.68 -7.00 22.26
CA ASP A 264 -0.70 -6.70 21.20
C ASP A 264 -1.30 -6.08 19.93
N TRP A 265 -2.62 -5.85 19.88
CA TRP A 265 -3.24 -5.05 18.84
C TRP A 265 -2.64 -3.64 18.82
N ALA A 266 -2.30 -3.13 17.63
CA ALA A 266 -1.55 -1.90 17.49
C ALA A 266 -2.07 -0.99 16.39
N TRP A 267 -1.95 0.32 16.63
CA TRP A 267 -2.24 1.36 15.66
C TRP A 267 -1.05 2.29 15.52
N SER A 268 -0.68 2.62 14.28
CA SER A 268 0.42 3.52 13.94
C SER A 268 -0.10 4.81 13.34
N MET A 269 0.56 5.93 13.64
CA MET A 269 0.26 7.23 13.05
C MET A 269 1.57 7.96 12.76
N GLU A 270 1.69 8.53 11.56
CA GLU A 270 2.86 9.29 11.13
C GLU A 270 2.47 10.67 10.62
N SER A 271 3.24 11.67 11.04
CA SER A 271 3.14 13.03 10.53
C SER A 271 4.52 13.67 10.40
N TRP A 272 4.58 14.71 9.59
CA TRP A 272 5.78 15.50 9.34
C TRP A 272 5.53 16.94 9.75
N VAL A 273 6.51 17.51 10.45
CA VAL A 273 6.58 18.93 10.75
C VAL A 273 7.79 19.50 10.04
N ASP A 274 7.62 20.54 9.22
CA ASP A 274 8.74 21.25 8.60
C ASP A 274 8.85 22.65 9.21
N LEU A 275 9.86 22.86 10.06
CA LEU A 275 10.08 24.16 10.72
C LEU A 275 10.80 25.17 9.83
N ASN A 276 11.25 24.76 8.64
CA ASN A 276 11.91 25.58 7.62
C ASN A 276 11.12 25.55 6.32
N GLU A 277 9.79 25.54 6.42
CA GLU A 277 8.92 25.43 5.26
C GLU A 277 9.12 26.62 4.29
N THR A 278 9.28 26.30 3.01
CA THR A 278 9.43 27.29 1.93
C THR A 278 8.17 27.42 1.09
N LEU A 279 7.31 26.40 1.10
CA LEU A 279 6.08 26.34 0.31
C LEU A 279 4.91 26.97 1.08
N THR A 280 4.01 27.63 0.35
CA THR A 280 2.78 28.22 0.91
C THR A 280 1.53 27.40 0.61
N ASP A 281 1.62 26.46 -0.34
CA ASP A 281 0.52 25.61 -0.76
C ASP A 281 0.55 24.27 0.00
N PRO A 282 -0.46 23.95 0.83
CA PRO A 282 -0.55 22.68 1.53
C PRO A 282 -0.64 21.46 0.58
N THR A 283 -1.12 21.62 -0.66
CA THR A 283 -1.13 20.52 -1.64
C THR A 283 0.29 20.16 -2.06
N ALA A 284 1.09 21.14 -2.48
CA ALA A 284 2.50 20.94 -2.82
C ALA A 284 3.31 20.35 -1.64
N ILE A 285 3.01 20.78 -0.40
CA ILE A 285 3.65 20.25 0.80
C ILE A 285 3.29 18.77 1.02
N ALA A 286 2.01 18.41 0.89
CA ALA A 286 1.58 17.01 0.98
C ALA A 286 2.27 16.14 -0.06
N THR A 287 2.28 16.58 -1.33
CA THR A 287 2.98 15.87 -2.42
C THR A 287 4.46 15.65 -2.10
N ARG A 288 5.17 16.68 -1.62
CA ARG A 288 6.58 16.58 -1.22
C ARG A 288 6.80 15.59 -0.07
N ASN A 289 5.93 15.61 0.95
CA ASN A 289 6.08 14.79 2.15
C ASN A 289 5.84 13.30 1.87
N HIS A 290 4.96 13.00 0.94
CA HIS A 290 4.65 11.64 0.48
C HIS A 290 5.61 11.13 -0.59
N ASN A 291 6.24 12.00 -1.38
CA ASN A 291 7.19 11.64 -2.45
C ASN A 291 8.65 11.91 -2.06
N ARG A 292 9.04 11.49 -0.86
CA ARG A 292 10.42 11.64 -0.41
C ARG A 292 11.37 10.82 -1.29
N PRO A 293 12.49 11.41 -1.77
CA PRO A 293 13.50 10.64 -2.49
C PRO A 293 13.96 9.45 -1.65
N VAL A 294 13.74 8.25 -2.18
CA VAL A 294 14.11 6.99 -1.55
C VAL A 294 14.81 6.12 -2.58
N GLY A 295 15.81 5.37 -2.11
CA GLY A 295 16.50 4.37 -2.90
C GLY A 295 16.71 3.11 -2.08
N TYR A 296 16.91 2.01 -2.78
CA TYR A 296 17.26 0.71 -2.25
C TYR A 296 18.67 0.37 -2.67
N LEU A 297 19.52 0.06 -1.70
CA LEU A 297 20.90 -0.36 -1.92
C LEU A 297 20.93 -1.89 -1.88
N ASN A 298 21.25 -2.52 -3.00
CA ASN A 298 21.37 -3.97 -3.11
C ASN A 298 22.84 -4.40 -3.04
N ALA A 299 23.07 -5.70 -2.87
CA ALA A 299 24.38 -6.31 -3.09
C ALA A 299 24.91 -5.97 -4.50
N GLY A 300 26.24 -5.94 -4.66
CA GLY A 300 26.88 -5.62 -5.94
C GLY A 300 26.51 -6.62 -7.03
N MET A 301 25.51 -6.31 -7.85
CA MET A 301 25.08 -7.11 -8.99
C MET A 301 24.52 -6.25 -10.11
N TRP A 302 24.60 -6.73 -11.35
CA TRP A 302 24.02 -6.05 -12.49
C TRP A 302 22.48 -6.05 -12.39
N PRO A 303 21.79 -4.92 -12.68
CA PRO A 303 20.33 -4.87 -12.65
C PRO A 303 19.67 -5.92 -13.56
N SER A 304 20.30 -6.24 -14.68
CA SER A 304 19.82 -7.28 -15.60
C SER A 304 19.92 -8.68 -14.98
N GLN A 305 20.97 -8.96 -14.22
CA GLN A 305 21.16 -10.22 -13.49
C GLN A 305 20.14 -10.34 -12.35
N ALA A 306 19.96 -9.28 -11.55
CA ALA A 306 18.97 -9.23 -10.48
C ALA A 306 17.55 -9.51 -11.03
N ARG A 307 17.17 -8.85 -12.13
CA ARG A 307 15.89 -9.08 -12.79
C ARG A 307 15.74 -10.51 -13.30
N LYS A 308 16.77 -11.08 -13.93
CA LYS A 308 16.75 -12.48 -14.39
C LYS A 308 16.49 -13.44 -13.22
N SER A 309 17.17 -13.23 -12.09
CA SER A 309 16.96 -14.04 -10.88
C SER A 309 15.52 -13.95 -10.36
N VAL A 310 14.95 -12.74 -10.29
CA VAL A 310 13.55 -12.56 -9.87
C VAL A 310 12.58 -13.26 -10.83
N LEU A 311 12.81 -13.13 -12.14
CA LEU A 311 11.94 -13.75 -13.14
C LEU A 311 12.05 -15.27 -13.10
N GLU A 312 13.25 -15.84 -13.04
CA GLU A 312 13.42 -17.31 -12.95
C GLU A 312 12.68 -17.86 -11.73
N THR A 313 12.87 -17.23 -10.58
CA THR A 313 12.18 -17.59 -9.33
C THR A 313 10.66 -17.51 -9.50
N ALA A 314 10.14 -16.47 -10.17
CA ALA A 314 8.71 -16.34 -10.41
C ALA A 314 8.15 -17.45 -11.31
N GLY A 315 8.87 -17.85 -12.36
CA GLY A 315 8.48 -18.94 -13.25
C GLY A 315 8.52 -20.31 -12.56
N GLU A 316 9.56 -20.59 -11.78
CA GLU A 316 9.67 -21.83 -11.00
C GLU A 316 8.56 -21.93 -9.95
N ILE A 317 8.24 -20.85 -9.24
CA ILE A 317 7.14 -20.84 -8.26
C ILE A 317 5.79 -21.03 -8.94
N SER A 318 5.54 -20.39 -10.09
CA SER A 318 4.25 -20.51 -10.76
C SER A 318 3.98 -21.95 -11.21
N GLU A 319 5.00 -22.63 -11.74
CA GLU A 319 4.95 -24.06 -12.05
C GLU A 319 4.73 -24.90 -10.78
N ALA A 320 5.52 -24.69 -9.73
CA ALA A 320 5.44 -25.46 -8.50
C ALA A 320 4.05 -25.34 -7.84
N ILE A 321 3.40 -24.18 -7.93
CA ILE A 321 2.01 -24.01 -7.48
C ILE A 321 1.06 -24.88 -8.31
N LEU A 322 1.22 -24.90 -9.65
CA LEU A 322 0.37 -25.69 -10.52
C LEU A 322 0.53 -27.20 -10.25
N GLU A 323 1.77 -27.67 -10.09
CA GLU A 323 2.11 -29.04 -9.72
C GLU A 323 1.51 -29.42 -8.36
N PHE A 324 1.69 -28.57 -7.34
CA PHE A 324 1.11 -28.81 -6.02
C PHE A 324 -0.42 -28.94 -6.06
N LEU A 325 -1.07 -28.05 -6.82
CA LEU A 325 -2.52 -28.08 -7.02
C LEU A 325 -3.01 -29.35 -7.74
N ASP A 326 -2.14 -30.10 -8.40
CA ASP A 326 -2.48 -31.40 -9.00
C ASP A 326 -2.34 -32.58 -8.02
N THR A 327 -1.86 -32.35 -6.80
CA THR A 327 -1.73 -33.39 -5.77
C THR A 327 -2.98 -33.52 -4.89
N PRO A 328 -3.26 -34.71 -4.32
CA PRO A 328 -4.34 -34.89 -3.33
C PRO A 328 -4.23 -33.97 -2.10
N ALA A 329 -3.01 -33.51 -1.77
CA ALA A 329 -2.75 -32.65 -0.63
C ALA A 329 -3.35 -31.22 -0.80
N ALA A 330 -3.61 -30.83 -2.05
CA ALA A 330 -4.21 -29.53 -2.37
C ALA A 330 -5.75 -29.55 -2.46
N ALA A 331 -6.40 -30.71 -2.27
CA ALA A 331 -7.87 -30.83 -2.39
C ALA A 331 -8.63 -29.86 -1.48
N GLY A 332 -8.11 -29.57 -0.28
CA GLY A 332 -8.71 -28.63 0.68
C GLY A 332 -8.70 -27.15 0.26
N ILE A 333 -7.96 -26.80 -0.80
CA ILE A 333 -7.84 -25.41 -1.31
C ILE A 333 -8.20 -25.31 -2.81
N GLY A 334 -8.98 -26.25 -3.33
CA GLY A 334 -9.41 -26.26 -4.73
C GLY A 334 -8.43 -26.93 -5.70
N GLY A 335 -7.45 -27.66 -5.18
CA GLY A 335 -6.63 -28.59 -5.95
C GLY A 335 -7.35 -29.90 -6.29
N SER A 336 -6.64 -30.78 -6.98
CA SER A 336 -7.18 -32.05 -7.46
C SER A 336 -7.35 -33.09 -6.35
N THR A 337 -8.18 -34.10 -6.57
CA THR A 337 -8.33 -35.28 -5.69
C THR A 337 -7.40 -36.43 -6.07
N GLY A 338 -6.26 -36.13 -6.74
CA GLY A 338 -5.24 -37.12 -7.13
C GLY A 338 -5.12 -37.40 -8.63
N VAL A 339 -5.75 -36.58 -9.47
CA VAL A 339 -5.57 -36.61 -10.93
C VAL A 339 -5.40 -35.18 -11.42
N PRO A 340 -4.35 -34.85 -12.20
CA PRO A 340 -4.17 -33.51 -12.74
C PRO A 340 -5.42 -33.01 -13.47
N ASP A 341 -5.96 -31.86 -13.03
CA ASP A 341 -7.16 -31.26 -13.62
C ASP A 341 -6.82 -29.88 -14.19
N ASN A 342 -6.58 -29.86 -15.51
CA ASN A 342 -6.35 -28.64 -16.29
C ASN A 342 -7.62 -27.79 -16.44
N ARG A 343 -8.79 -28.33 -16.09
CA ARG A 343 -10.10 -27.69 -16.16
C ARG A 343 -10.69 -27.46 -14.78
N ARG A 344 -9.86 -27.29 -13.74
CA ARG A 344 -10.33 -26.84 -12.43
C ARG A 344 -10.83 -25.39 -12.44
N PRO A 345 -11.69 -24.98 -11.50
CA PRO A 345 -11.98 -23.57 -11.26
C PRO A 345 -10.69 -22.77 -11.04
N TRP A 346 -10.64 -21.57 -11.61
CA TRP A 346 -9.52 -20.64 -11.44
C TRP A 346 -8.17 -21.12 -11.97
N THR A 347 -8.12 -22.16 -12.84
CA THR A 347 -6.88 -22.60 -13.49
C THR A 347 -6.09 -21.43 -14.08
N SER A 348 -4.80 -21.37 -13.76
CA SER A 348 -3.87 -20.39 -14.29
C SER A 348 -3.39 -20.76 -15.69
N TYR A 349 -4.13 -20.36 -16.73
CA TYR A 349 -3.76 -20.62 -18.12
C TYR A 349 -2.50 -19.90 -18.58
N ALA A 350 -2.15 -18.77 -17.96
CA ALA A 350 -0.85 -18.14 -18.22
C ALA A 350 0.31 -19.00 -17.76
N THR A 351 0.15 -19.75 -16.65
CA THR A 351 1.16 -20.74 -16.22
C THR A 351 1.26 -21.90 -17.19
N HIS A 352 0.14 -22.34 -17.77
CA HIS A 352 0.21 -23.31 -18.87
C HIS A 352 0.96 -22.77 -20.10
N ILE A 353 0.80 -21.49 -20.45
CA ILE A 353 1.58 -20.86 -21.53
C ILE A 353 3.06 -20.77 -21.16
N TYR A 354 3.40 -20.44 -19.91
CA TYR A 354 4.77 -20.48 -19.41
C TYR A 354 5.37 -21.89 -19.56
N ASN A 355 4.70 -22.93 -19.05
CA ASN A 355 5.16 -24.32 -19.15
C ASN A 355 5.28 -24.80 -20.60
N TYR A 356 4.35 -24.37 -21.47
CA TYR A 356 4.43 -24.63 -22.90
C TYR A 356 5.69 -24.04 -23.53
N ILE A 357 5.99 -22.77 -23.26
CA ILE A 357 7.17 -22.08 -23.80
C ILE A 357 8.47 -22.65 -23.21
N ARG A 358 8.49 -22.92 -21.91
CA ARG A 358 9.69 -23.29 -21.17
C ARG A 358 10.05 -24.76 -21.31
N TYR A 359 9.05 -25.63 -21.25
CA TYR A 359 9.23 -27.09 -21.14
C TYR A 359 8.60 -27.86 -22.30
N GLY A 360 7.93 -27.20 -23.25
CA GLY A 360 7.24 -27.88 -24.36
C GLY A 360 6.03 -28.69 -23.91
N MET A 361 5.42 -28.34 -22.77
CA MET A 361 4.28 -29.08 -22.23
C MET A 361 2.98 -28.69 -22.95
N ARG A 362 2.22 -29.72 -23.36
CA ARG A 362 0.91 -29.59 -24.05
C ARG A 362 1.03 -28.88 -25.41
N THR A 363 -0.09 -28.76 -26.13
CA THR A 363 -0.17 -27.89 -27.31
C THR A 363 -0.94 -26.60 -27.00
N LEU A 364 -0.70 -25.54 -27.78
CA LEU A 364 -1.47 -24.30 -27.65
C LEU A 364 -2.99 -24.53 -27.89
N ASN A 365 -3.35 -25.48 -28.76
CA ASN A 365 -4.74 -25.85 -29.00
C ASN A 365 -5.39 -26.52 -27.78
N ASP A 366 -4.67 -27.38 -27.06
CA ASP A 366 -5.18 -28.00 -25.83
C ASP A 366 -5.41 -26.97 -24.74
N ILE A 367 -4.43 -26.08 -24.55
CA ILE A 367 -4.50 -24.99 -23.56
C ILE A 367 -5.70 -24.09 -23.86
N PHE A 368 -5.85 -23.69 -25.13
CA PHE A 368 -6.97 -22.87 -25.55
C PHE A 368 -8.32 -23.58 -25.43
N GLY A 369 -8.38 -24.88 -25.77
CA GLY A 369 -9.58 -25.70 -25.62
C GLY A 369 -10.10 -25.74 -24.18
N ASP A 370 -9.20 -25.97 -23.22
CA ASP A 370 -9.52 -25.99 -21.80
C ASP A 370 -9.89 -24.60 -21.27
N PHE A 371 -9.18 -23.55 -21.71
CA PHE A 371 -9.52 -22.18 -21.39
C PHE A 371 -10.96 -21.84 -21.82
N LYS A 372 -11.35 -22.19 -23.06
CA LYS A 372 -12.73 -21.98 -23.54
C LYS A 372 -13.75 -22.71 -22.67
N TYR A 373 -13.47 -23.97 -22.34
CA TYR A 373 -14.33 -24.76 -21.47
C TYR A 373 -14.54 -24.06 -20.13
N ARG A 374 -13.46 -23.55 -19.50
CA ARG A 374 -13.57 -22.84 -18.22
C ARG A 374 -14.36 -21.54 -18.32
N GLN A 375 -14.12 -20.74 -19.35
CA GLN A 375 -14.88 -19.51 -19.56
C GLN A 375 -16.38 -19.78 -19.74
N TYR A 376 -16.73 -20.90 -20.39
CA TYR A 376 -18.11 -21.35 -20.48
C TYR A 376 -18.67 -21.80 -19.12
N THR A 377 -17.97 -22.66 -18.38
CA THR A 377 -18.48 -23.18 -17.10
C THR A 377 -18.52 -22.14 -15.98
N SER A 378 -17.59 -21.17 -15.99
CA SER A 378 -17.51 -20.14 -14.94
C SER A 378 -18.45 -18.95 -15.23
N TYR A 379 -18.57 -18.55 -16.50
CA TYR A 379 -19.24 -17.29 -16.87
C TYR A 379 -20.34 -17.45 -17.92
N GLY A 380 -20.53 -18.65 -18.48
CA GLY A 380 -21.47 -18.92 -19.56
C GLY A 380 -21.00 -18.41 -20.92
N ILE A 381 -19.73 -18.06 -21.10
CA ILE A 381 -19.22 -17.46 -22.34
C ILE A 381 -19.26 -18.47 -23.49
N SER A 382 -19.99 -18.14 -24.54
CA SER A 382 -20.02 -18.89 -25.80
C SER A 382 -18.89 -18.44 -26.71
N TRP A 383 -18.11 -19.41 -27.19
CA TRP A 383 -17.04 -19.20 -28.16
C TRP A 383 -17.46 -19.44 -29.61
N ILE A 384 -18.66 -19.99 -29.80
CA ILE A 384 -19.28 -20.16 -31.12
C ILE A 384 -19.98 -18.87 -31.53
N ASN A 385 -20.73 -18.27 -30.59
CA ASN A 385 -21.37 -16.96 -30.73
C ASN A 385 -20.73 -16.02 -29.71
N PRO A 386 -19.69 -15.24 -30.08
CA PRO A 386 -18.88 -14.46 -29.15
C PRO A 386 -19.71 -13.49 -28.30
N ASP A 387 -19.89 -13.79 -27.01
CA ASP A 387 -20.83 -13.09 -26.13
C ASP A 387 -20.20 -12.62 -24.80
N MET A 388 -18.87 -12.61 -24.68
CA MET A 388 -18.18 -12.19 -23.46
C MET A 388 -18.67 -10.83 -22.94
N GLY A 389 -18.85 -9.85 -23.83
CA GLY A 389 -19.38 -8.54 -23.46
C GLY A 389 -20.80 -8.59 -22.91
N ALA A 390 -21.66 -9.44 -23.47
CA ALA A 390 -23.02 -9.63 -22.96
C ALA A 390 -23.03 -10.30 -21.57
N ARG A 391 -22.09 -11.22 -21.31
CA ARG A 391 -21.92 -11.82 -19.97
C ARG A 391 -21.47 -10.80 -18.93
N TYR A 392 -20.57 -9.90 -19.30
CA TYR A 392 -20.17 -8.78 -18.44
C TYR A 392 -21.32 -7.83 -18.14
N LEU A 393 -22.08 -7.37 -19.15
CA LEU A 393 -23.23 -6.48 -18.97
C LEU A 393 -24.38 -7.12 -18.19
N ALA A 394 -24.46 -8.44 -18.15
CA ALA A 394 -25.44 -9.20 -17.37
C ALA A 394 -24.97 -9.52 -15.93
N GLY A 395 -23.84 -8.99 -15.48
CA GLY A 395 -23.27 -9.27 -14.16
C GLY A 395 -22.80 -10.71 -13.95
N ARG A 396 -22.64 -11.49 -15.02
CA ARG A 396 -22.19 -12.90 -14.96
C ARG A 396 -20.68 -13.04 -14.94
N MET A 397 -19.96 -12.01 -15.37
CA MET A 397 -18.50 -11.97 -15.39
C MET A 397 -18.06 -10.70 -14.65
N LEU A 398 -17.61 -10.84 -13.40
CA LEU A 398 -17.08 -9.71 -12.62
C LEU A 398 -15.62 -9.47 -12.97
N LEU A 399 -15.25 -8.21 -13.22
CA LEU A 399 -13.87 -7.84 -13.59
C LEU A 399 -12.87 -8.24 -12.51
N GLN A 400 -13.25 -8.28 -11.23
CA GLN A 400 -12.35 -8.65 -10.13
C GLN A 400 -11.78 -10.08 -10.26
N PHE A 401 -12.55 -11.00 -10.84
CA PHE A 401 -12.12 -12.38 -11.07
C PHE A 401 -11.45 -12.52 -12.44
N ALA A 402 -12.09 -11.96 -13.46
CA ALA A 402 -11.59 -11.94 -14.84
C ALA A 402 -10.20 -11.31 -14.97
N ALA A 403 -9.85 -10.41 -14.05
CA ALA A 403 -8.53 -9.83 -13.87
C ALA A 403 -7.40 -10.87 -13.76
N SER A 404 -7.69 -12.04 -13.19
CA SER A 404 -6.69 -13.07 -12.89
C SER A 404 -6.78 -14.27 -13.82
N ASP A 405 -7.98 -14.76 -14.12
CA ASP A 405 -8.20 -16.02 -14.85
C ASP A 405 -8.60 -15.84 -16.33
N THR A 406 -9.04 -14.65 -16.73
CA THR A 406 -9.45 -14.36 -18.11
C THR A 406 -8.43 -13.48 -18.84
N ILE A 407 -8.26 -12.22 -18.45
CA ILE A 407 -7.52 -11.25 -19.29
C ILE A 407 -6.04 -11.61 -19.43
N ILE A 408 -5.40 -12.04 -18.35
CA ILE A 408 -4.00 -12.49 -18.35
C ILE A 408 -3.85 -13.70 -19.29
N ALA A 409 -4.76 -14.68 -19.20
CA ALA A 409 -4.75 -15.85 -20.08
C ALA A 409 -4.95 -15.47 -21.55
N MET A 410 -5.94 -14.61 -21.85
CA MET A 410 -6.21 -14.15 -23.21
C MET A 410 -5.00 -13.46 -23.84
N GLU A 411 -4.31 -12.60 -23.09
CA GLU A 411 -3.11 -11.90 -23.59
C GLU A 411 -2.04 -12.90 -24.03
N TRP A 412 -1.71 -13.86 -23.17
CA TRP A 412 -0.60 -14.77 -23.44
C TRP A 412 -0.95 -15.85 -24.45
N ILE A 413 -2.18 -16.34 -24.49
CA ILE A 413 -2.65 -17.22 -25.56
C ILE A 413 -2.63 -16.46 -26.90
N TYR A 414 -3.08 -15.20 -26.95
CA TYR A 414 -3.05 -14.41 -28.18
C TYR A 414 -1.62 -14.18 -28.67
N ARG A 415 -0.72 -13.74 -27.77
CA ARG A 415 0.68 -13.46 -28.11
C ARG A 415 1.43 -14.71 -28.55
N GLN A 416 1.14 -15.86 -27.94
CA GLN A 416 1.74 -17.12 -28.38
C GLN A 416 1.16 -17.59 -29.72
N ALA A 417 -0.15 -17.45 -29.93
CA ALA A 417 -0.79 -17.75 -31.22
C ALA A 417 -0.23 -16.88 -32.36
N GLU A 418 0.03 -15.59 -32.10
CA GLU A 418 0.67 -14.67 -33.04
C GLU A 418 2.09 -15.14 -33.40
N ARG A 419 2.90 -15.55 -32.42
CA ARG A 419 4.24 -16.10 -32.67
C ARG A 419 4.23 -17.38 -33.51
N GLU A 420 3.20 -18.22 -33.35
CA GLU A 420 3.05 -19.47 -34.10
C GLU A 420 2.30 -19.33 -35.42
N GLY A 421 1.79 -18.13 -35.75
CA GLY A 421 0.94 -17.93 -36.91
C GLY A 421 -0.41 -18.66 -36.83
N ASN A 422 -0.90 -18.97 -35.62
CA ASN A 422 -2.17 -19.67 -35.41
C ASN A 422 -3.37 -18.71 -35.57
N THR A 423 -3.78 -18.52 -36.82
CA THR A 423 -4.85 -17.59 -37.20
C THR A 423 -6.22 -17.97 -36.63
N ALA A 424 -6.48 -19.26 -36.36
CA ALA A 424 -7.75 -19.72 -35.81
C ALA A 424 -7.94 -19.26 -34.35
N ILE A 425 -6.92 -19.43 -33.50
CA ILE A 425 -6.94 -18.95 -32.12
C ILE A 425 -7.00 -17.42 -32.10
N MET A 426 -6.20 -16.74 -32.93
CA MET A 426 -6.22 -15.28 -33.04
C MET A 426 -7.61 -14.75 -33.40
N ALA A 427 -8.27 -15.34 -34.40
CA ALA A 427 -9.62 -14.92 -34.83
C ALA A 427 -10.65 -15.10 -33.72
N ALA A 428 -10.63 -16.25 -33.02
CA ALA A 428 -11.55 -16.52 -31.91
C ALA A 428 -11.37 -15.53 -30.75
N LEU A 429 -10.13 -15.22 -30.38
CA LEU A 429 -9.83 -14.23 -29.33
C LEU A 429 -10.21 -12.81 -29.75
N LYS A 430 -9.92 -12.40 -31.00
CA LYS A 430 -10.32 -11.09 -31.53
C LYS A 430 -11.84 -10.89 -31.45
N ALA A 431 -12.62 -11.92 -31.75
CA ALA A 431 -14.08 -11.84 -31.69
C ALA A 431 -14.59 -11.62 -30.25
N GLN A 432 -14.02 -12.30 -29.25
CA GLN A 432 -14.36 -12.05 -27.84
C GLN A 432 -13.88 -10.68 -27.36
N LEU A 433 -12.69 -10.25 -27.77
CA LEU A 433 -12.16 -8.93 -27.44
C LEU A 433 -13.02 -7.80 -28.03
N SER A 434 -13.57 -7.99 -29.23
CA SER A 434 -14.53 -7.05 -29.81
C SER A 434 -15.83 -6.98 -28.99
N SER A 435 -16.38 -8.14 -28.64
CA SER A 435 -17.57 -8.25 -27.79
C SER A 435 -17.36 -7.53 -26.46
N MET A 436 -16.24 -7.82 -25.78
CA MET A 436 -15.89 -7.22 -24.50
C MET A 436 -15.59 -5.71 -24.61
N GLY A 437 -14.82 -5.27 -25.62
CA GLY A 437 -14.48 -3.86 -25.83
C GLY A 437 -15.71 -2.98 -26.05
N ASN A 438 -16.68 -3.46 -26.85
CA ASN A 438 -17.96 -2.77 -27.04
C ASN A 438 -18.77 -2.70 -25.73
N ALA A 439 -18.79 -3.78 -24.96
CA ALA A 439 -19.47 -3.81 -23.67
C ALA A 439 -18.83 -2.88 -22.62
N LEU A 440 -17.50 -2.76 -22.60
CA LEU A 440 -16.78 -1.84 -21.73
C LEU A 440 -17.13 -0.38 -22.04
N ILE A 441 -17.29 -0.02 -23.32
CA ILE A 441 -17.80 1.31 -23.72
C ILE A 441 -19.22 1.53 -23.19
N THR A 442 -20.13 0.57 -23.41
CA THR A 442 -21.50 0.66 -22.92
C THR A 442 -21.55 0.84 -21.41
N ALA A 443 -20.82 0.00 -20.66
CA ALA A 443 -20.79 0.04 -19.22
C ALA A 443 -20.19 1.35 -18.69
N ALA A 444 -19.08 1.83 -19.27
CA ALA A 444 -18.44 3.08 -18.85
C ALA A 444 -19.31 4.33 -19.15
N ASN A 445 -20.04 4.33 -20.26
CA ASN A 445 -20.95 5.42 -20.61
C ASN A 445 -22.19 5.47 -19.69
N ALA A 446 -22.52 4.37 -19.01
CA ALA A 446 -23.65 4.29 -18.08
C ALA A 446 -23.31 4.74 -16.65
N GLN A 447 -22.08 5.18 -16.39
CA GLN A 447 -21.62 5.58 -15.05
C GLN A 447 -21.56 7.09 -14.88
N THR A 448 -21.51 7.54 -13.62
CA THR A 448 -21.34 8.96 -13.27
C THR A 448 -20.02 9.53 -13.77
N VAL A 449 -18.98 8.70 -13.79
CA VAL A 449 -17.69 8.99 -14.41
C VAL A 449 -17.36 7.90 -15.39
N LYS A 450 -16.75 8.24 -16.54
CA LYS A 450 -16.50 7.32 -17.65
C LYS A 450 -15.38 6.31 -17.34
N LEU A 451 -15.61 5.45 -16.36
CA LEU A 451 -14.80 4.32 -15.93
C LEU A 451 -15.64 3.04 -15.98
N CYS A 452 -15.00 1.89 -16.19
CA CYS A 452 -15.70 0.61 -16.19
C CYS A 452 -16.00 0.15 -14.75
N PRO A 453 -17.25 -0.26 -14.42
CA PRO A 453 -17.59 -0.88 -13.14
C PRO A 453 -17.07 -2.33 -13.05
N LEU A 454 -16.91 -2.86 -11.83
CA LEU A 454 -16.57 -4.27 -11.62
C LEU A 454 -17.65 -5.20 -12.19
N ASP A 455 -18.91 -4.80 -12.04
CA ASP A 455 -20.10 -5.46 -12.56
C ASP A 455 -20.71 -4.60 -13.67
N GLY A 456 -20.73 -5.11 -14.90
CA GLY A 456 -21.23 -4.39 -16.07
C GLY A 456 -22.75 -4.15 -16.07
N SER A 457 -23.48 -4.79 -15.15
CA SER A 457 -24.93 -4.57 -14.97
C SER A 457 -25.24 -3.33 -14.11
N MET A 458 -24.27 -2.84 -13.35
CA MET A 458 -24.45 -1.65 -12.51
C MET A 458 -24.46 -0.38 -13.37
N THR A 459 -25.32 0.58 -13.01
CA THR A 459 -25.44 1.88 -13.69
C THR A 459 -25.53 3.00 -12.67
N GLY A 460 -25.11 4.21 -13.07
CA GLY A 460 -25.19 5.40 -12.21
C GLY A 460 -24.31 5.35 -10.96
N ILE A 461 -23.29 4.49 -10.93
CA ILE A 461 -22.33 4.44 -9.83
C ILE A 461 -21.05 5.19 -10.19
N ILE A 462 -20.19 5.35 -9.19
CA ILE A 462 -18.81 5.80 -9.37
C ILE A 462 -17.90 4.57 -9.16
N PRO A 463 -17.37 3.98 -10.26
CA PRO A 463 -16.52 2.79 -10.17
C PRO A 463 -15.20 3.04 -9.45
N PRO A 464 -14.63 2.05 -8.75
CA PRO A 464 -13.28 2.16 -8.21
C PRO A 464 -12.21 2.14 -9.31
N SER A 465 -11.02 2.69 -9.03
CA SER A 465 -9.92 2.80 -10.00
C SER A 465 -9.35 1.44 -10.44
N ASN A 466 -9.39 0.44 -9.55
CA ASN A 466 -8.97 -0.93 -9.86
C ASN A 466 -9.82 -1.53 -11.00
N ALA A 467 -11.14 -1.32 -10.99
CA ALA A 467 -12.06 -1.77 -12.03
C ALA A 467 -11.74 -1.10 -13.37
N GLY A 468 -11.51 0.22 -13.33
CA GLY A 468 -11.12 1.00 -14.50
C GLY A 468 -9.86 0.45 -15.18
N THR A 469 -8.81 0.16 -14.41
CA THR A 469 -7.55 -0.36 -14.99
C THR A 469 -7.61 -1.80 -15.46
N ILE A 470 -8.44 -2.67 -14.86
CA ILE A 470 -8.73 -4.00 -15.41
C ILE A 470 -9.39 -3.85 -16.79
N GLY A 471 -10.40 -2.96 -16.90
CA GLY A 471 -11.03 -2.61 -18.18
C GLY A 471 -10.02 -2.05 -19.19
N MET A 472 -9.08 -1.21 -18.75
CA MET A 472 -7.98 -0.71 -19.59
C MET A 472 -7.14 -1.83 -20.17
N ARG A 473 -6.88 -2.94 -19.44
CA ARG A 473 -6.10 -4.06 -19.97
C ARG A 473 -6.85 -4.85 -21.04
N PHE A 474 -8.17 -5.03 -20.88
CA PHE A 474 -9.01 -5.59 -21.96
C PHE A 474 -8.99 -4.72 -23.21
N LEU A 475 -9.13 -3.40 -23.07
CA LEU A 475 -9.04 -2.48 -24.20
C LEU A 475 -7.65 -2.49 -24.84
N ALA A 476 -6.59 -2.48 -24.03
CA ALA A 476 -5.21 -2.51 -24.52
C ALA A 476 -4.92 -3.78 -25.33
N LEU A 477 -5.40 -4.94 -24.89
CA LEU A 477 -5.27 -6.18 -25.65
C LEU A 477 -6.10 -6.15 -26.94
N ALA A 478 -7.32 -5.58 -26.93
CA ALA A 478 -8.15 -5.43 -28.12
C ALA A 478 -7.49 -4.48 -29.16
N ILE A 479 -6.89 -3.39 -28.70
CA ILE A 479 -6.11 -2.45 -29.53
C ILE A 479 -4.88 -3.16 -30.11
N TYR A 480 -4.10 -3.84 -29.26
CA TYR A 480 -2.92 -4.62 -29.70
C TYR A 480 -3.30 -5.68 -30.74
N ALA A 481 -4.43 -6.36 -30.57
CA ALA A 481 -4.92 -7.36 -31.50
C ALA A 481 -5.49 -6.78 -32.81
N GLY A 482 -5.53 -5.44 -32.97
CA GLY A 482 -6.02 -4.76 -34.16
C GLY A 482 -7.55 -4.80 -34.31
N VAL A 483 -8.28 -4.94 -33.20
CA VAL A 483 -9.76 -4.97 -33.19
C VAL A 483 -10.35 -3.55 -33.16
N ASP A 484 -9.59 -2.57 -32.65
CA ASP A 484 -10.00 -1.16 -32.56
C ASP A 484 -9.82 -0.42 -33.90
N THR A 485 -10.61 -0.77 -34.92
CA THR A 485 -10.45 -0.22 -36.28
C THR A 485 -10.94 1.22 -36.43
N ASP A 486 -11.78 1.70 -35.51
CA ASP A 486 -12.37 3.05 -35.53
C ASP A 486 -11.86 3.96 -34.40
N GLY A 487 -10.94 3.47 -33.57
CA GLY A 487 -10.31 4.21 -32.48
C GLY A 487 -11.17 4.40 -31.23
N ARG A 488 -12.36 3.78 -31.14
CA ARG A 488 -13.25 3.93 -29.98
C ARG A 488 -12.67 3.31 -28.70
N TYR A 489 -11.93 2.21 -28.79
CA TYR A 489 -11.32 1.58 -27.61
C TYR A 489 -10.18 2.44 -27.07
N LEU A 490 -9.32 2.96 -27.95
CA LEU A 490 -8.28 3.91 -27.58
C LEU A 490 -8.86 5.21 -27.00
N ALA A 491 -9.95 5.72 -27.56
CA ALA A 491 -10.62 6.90 -27.02
C ALA A 491 -11.16 6.67 -25.60
N LEU A 492 -11.76 5.50 -25.32
CA LEU A 492 -12.17 5.14 -23.97
C LEU A 492 -10.98 4.98 -23.04
N PHE A 493 -9.91 4.30 -23.48
CA PHE A 493 -8.66 4.16 -22.70
C PHE A 493 -8.12 5.52 -22.26
N ASN A 494 -8.02 6.48 -23.19
CA ASN A 494 -7.54 7.84 -22.91
C ASN A 494 -8.44 8.57 -21.91
N SER A 495 -9.76 8.42 -22.05
CA SER A 495 -10.71 9.01 -21.10
C SER A 495 -10.55 8.43 -19.70
N MET A 496 -10.41 7.11 -19.57
CA MET A 496 -10.24 6.44 -18.27
C MET A 496 -8.92 6.83 -17.62
N GLU A 497 -7.82 6.86 -18.37
CA GLU A 497 -6.51 7.29 -17.87
C GLU A 497 -6.57 8.74 -17.33
N ASN A 498 -7.21 9.66 -18.07
CA ASN A 498 -7.36 11.04 -17.62
C ASN A 498 -8.19 11.15 -16.33
N ILE A 499 -9.29 10.41 -16.23
CA ILE A 499 -10.12 10.37 -15.02
C ILE A 499 -9.33 9.81 -13.84
N ILE A 500 -8.61 8.70 -14.01
CA ILE A 500 -7.82 8.11 -12.92
C ILE A 500 -6.73 9.08 -12.46
N ASN A 501 -5.98 9.66 -13.41
CA ASN A 501 -4.90 10.59 -13.09
C ASN A 501 -5.38 11.89 -12.43
N THR A 502 -6.61 12.34 -12.70
CA THR A 502 -7.12 13.63 -12.19
C THR A 502 -7.99 13.48 -10.95
N ASN A 503 -8.79 12.40 -10.89
CA ASN A 503 -9.81 12.21 -9.86
C ASN A 503 -9.43 11.18 -8.80
N TYR A 504 -8.46 10.30 -9.06
CA TYR A 504 -8.05 9.25 -8.12
C TYR A 504 -6.62 9.43 -7.60
N VAL A 505 -5.82 10.28 -8.25
CA VAL A 505 -4.50 10.70 -7.76
C VAL A 505 -4.62 12.06 -7.09
N PHE A 506 -4.79 12.07 -5.77
CA PHE A 506 -4.79 13.30 -4.99
C PHE A 506 -3.40 13.74 -4.56
N ILE A 507 -2.52 12.77 -4.32
CA ILE A 507 -1.10 12.97 -4.05
C ILE A 507 -0.34 12.26 -5.17
N GLU A 508 0.64 12.95 -5.76
CA GLU A 508 1.46 12.37 -6.82
C GLU A 508 1.98 10.98 -6.42
N ASN A 509 1.92 10.01 -7.33
CA ASN A 509 2.32 8.60 -7.12
C ASN A 509 1.51 7.81 -6.08
N ILE A 510 0.47 8.38 -5.48
CA ILE A 510 -0.46 7.68 -4.59
C ILE A 510 -1.84 7.64 -5.25
N LEU A 511 -2.14 6.48 -5.82
CA LEU A 511 -3.41 6.22 -6.48
C LEU A 511 -4.43 5.67 -5.48
N GLY A 512 -5.56 6.36 -5.32
CA GLY A 512 -6.69 5.92 -4.49
C GLY A 512 -7.63 4.96 -5.21
N ASP A 513 -8.29 4.09 -4.45
CA ASP A 513 -9.28 3.15 -4.99
C ASP A 513 -10.65 3.83 -5.26
N GLY A 514 -11.10 4.68 -4.35
CA GLY A 514 -12.37 5.42 -4.46
C GLY A 514 -12.21 6.87 -4.92
N TYR A 515 -13.27 7.39 -5.55
CA TYR A 515 -13.34 8.71 -6.21
C TYR A 515 -13.19 9.92 -5.28
N ASP A 516 -13.18 9.71 -3.97
CA ASP A 516 -12.95 10.75 -2.97
C ASP A 516 -12.04 10.30 -1.83
N ASN A 517 -11.29 9.21 -2.02
CA ASN A 517 -10.40 8.67 -1.00
C ASN A 517 -9.40 9.74 -0.55
N ARG A 518 -9.13 9.76 0.76
CA ARG A 518 -8.13 10.65 1.34
C ARG A 518 -6.82 9.87 1.52
N PRO A 519 -5.76 10.17 0.75
CA PRO A 519 -4.55 9.36 0.69
C PRO A 519 -3.74 9.31 1.99
N THR A 520 -4.16 10.02 3.04
CA THR A 520 -3.52 9.99 4.36
C THR A 520 -4.21 9.06 5.35
N HIS A 521 -5.44 8.62 5.09
CA HIS A 521 -6.15 7.66 5.96
C HIS A 521 -6.87 6.53 5.22
N ASP A 522 -7.18 6.72 3.94
CA ASP A 522 -7.67 5.67 3.05
C ASP A 522 -6.48 5.10 2.25
N LEU A 523 -5.41 4.74 2.95
CA LEU A 523 -4.25 4.11 2.32
C LEU A 523 -4.57 2.65 2.06
N TRP A 524 -4.58 2.32 0.78
CA TRP A 524 -4.82 0.98 0.27
C TRP A 524 -3.68 0.58 -0.65
N MET A 525 -2.48 0.39 -0.09
CA MET A 525 -1.31 -0.03 -0.86
C MET A 525 -1.60 -1.23 -1.77
N SER A 526 -2.43 -2.17 -1.30
CA SER A 526 -2.91 -3.31 -2.09
C SER A 526 -3.62 -2.89 -3.38
N TYR A 527 -4.58 -1.97 -3.28
CA TYR A 527 -5.33 -1.47 -4.43
C TYR A 527 -4.50 -0.52 -5.29
N THR A 528 -3.67 0.35 -4.69
CA THR A 528 -2.73 1.19 -5.43
C THR A 528 -1.81 0.34 -6.32
N HIS A 529 -1.19 -0.70 -5.75
CA HIS A 529 -0.32 -1.61 -6.52
C HIS A 529 -1.12 -2.41 -7.55
N TRP A 530 -2.35 -2.84 -7.25
CA TRP A 530 -3.16 -3.61 -8.19
C TRP A 530 -3.57 -2.77 -9.41
N THR A 531 -4.00 -1.53 -9.17
CA THR A 531 -4.35 -0.58 -10.23
C THR A 531 -3.14 -0.20 -11.08
N SER A 532 -2.01 0.11 -10.44
CA SER A 532 -0.76 0.40 -11.16
C SER A 532 -0.24 -0.79 -11.97
N TYR A 533 -0.39 -2.02 -11.47
CA TYR A 533 -0.04 -3.24 -12.20
C TYR A 533 -0.78 -3.33 -13.54
N PHE A 534 -2.11 -3.21 -13.51
CA PHE A 534 -2.94 -3.27 -14.71
C PHE A 534 -2.70 -2.09 -15.64
N TYR A 535 -2.52 -0.90 -15.10
CA TYR A 535 -2.17 0.27 -15.89
C TYR A 535 -0.84 0.09 -16.64
N LEU A 536 0.22 -0.30 -15.94
CA LEU A 536 1.56 -0.48 -16.53
C LEU A 536 1.59 -1.59 -17.59
N SER A 537 0.93 -2.73 -17.33
CA SER A 537 0.80 -3.81 -18.33
C SER A 537 0.02 -3.35 -19.56
N SER A 538 -1.06 -2.58 -19.37
CA SER A 538 -1.83 -2.00 -20.48
C SER A 538 -1.01 -1.02 -21.32
N CYS A 539 -0.28 -0.10 -20.69
CA CYS A 539 0.63 0.83 -21.38
C CYS A 539 1.69 0.08 -22.19
N ALA A 540 2.28 -0.97 -21.62
CA ALA A 540 3.29 -1.76 -22.31
C ALA A 540 2.74 -2.52 -23.53
N LEU A 541 1.49 -3.02 -23.45
CA LEU A 541 0.82 -3.68 -24.57
C LEU A 541 0.68 -2.77 -25.79
N ILE A 542 0.21 -1.54 -25.59
CA ILE A 542 -0.03 -0.56 -26.67
C ILE A 542 1.19 0.33 -26.97
N GLY A 543 2.35 0.06 -26.36
CA GLY A 543 3.58 0.82 -26.60
C GLY A 543 3.55 2.26 -26.10
N ARG A 544 2.79 2.53 -25.02
CA ARG A 544 2.60 3.87 -24.46
C ARG A 544 3.51 4.12 -23.26
N ALA A 545 4.03 5.34 -23.15
CA ALA A 545 4.71 5.81 -21.95
C ALA A 545 3.70 6.00 -20.80
N PRO A 546 3.86 5.31 -19.66
CA PRO A 546 2.94 5.46 -18.53
C PRO A 546 3.12 6.82 -17.84
N LEU A 547 2.02 7.37 -17.31
CA LEU A 547 2.06 8.55 -16.47
C LEU A 547 2.77 8.23 -15.15
N THR A 548 3.71 9.09 -14.75
CA THR A 548 4.50 8.92 -13.52
C THR A 548 3.60 8.70 -12.31
N ASN A 549 2.59 9.56 -12.17
CA ASN A 549 1.66 9.59 -11.05
C ASN A 549 0.84 8.30 -10.87
N MET A 550 0.63 7.55 -11.95
CA MET A 550 -0.12 6.29 -11.96
C MET A 550 0.79 5.05 -11.92
N SER A 551 2.09 5.23 -12.17
CA SER A 551 3.07 4.14 -12.16
C SER A 551 3.41 3.67 -10.75
N SER A 552 3.19 4.51 -9.73
CA SER A 552 3.34 4.23 -8.28
C SER A 552 4.66 3.59 -7.82
N TYR A 553 5.72 3.55 -8.65
CA TYR A 553 7.00 2.91 -8.27
C TYR A 553 7.71 3.64 -7.11
N THR A 554 7.58 4.96 -7.00
CA THR A 554 8.09 5.73 -5.86
C THR A 554 7.38 5.30 -4.58
N TYR A 555 6.05 5.15 -4.65
CA TYR A 555 5.25 4.66 -3.54
C TYR A 555 5.64 3.23 -3.15
N SER A 556 5.82 2.31 -4.12
CA SER A 556 6.33 0.96 -3.86
C SER A 556 7.72 0.96 -3.20
N LEU A 557 8.62 1.87 -3.57
CA LEU A 557 9.92 2.00 -2.90
C LEU A 557 9.76 2.48 -1.44
N ILE A 558 8.90 3.47 -1.17
CA ILE A 558 8.66 3.98 0.19
C ILE A 558 7.99 2.92 1.07
N ALA A 559 7.17 2.07 0.45
CA ALA A 559 6.54 0.93 1.09
C ALA A 559 7.52 -0.21 1.43
N THR A 560 8.70 -0.25 0.81
CA THR A 560 9.65 -1.36 0.97
C THR A 560 10.65 -1.06 2.07
N ALA A 561 10.71 -1.93 3.09
CA ALA A 561 11.71 -1.86 4.15
C ALA A 561 13.09 -2.34 3.66
N GLY A 562 14.15 -2.06 4.42
CA GLY A 562 15.53 -2.44 4.04
C GLY A 562 15.74 -3.94 3.81
N HIS A 563 14.97 -4.82 4.46
CA HIS A 563 14.99 -6.27 4.24
C HIS A 563 13.97 -6.74 3.20
N GLY A 564 13.27 -5.84 2.50
CA GLY A 564 12.28 -6.19 1.49
C GLY A 564 10.83 -6.23 1.98
N ALA A 565 10.53 -6.36 3.28
CA ALA A 565 9.15 -6.39 3.75
C ALA A 565 8.36 -5.13 3.39
N LEU A 566 7.10 -5.34 3.04
CA LEU A 566 6.18 -4.25 2.76
C LEU A 566 5.61 -3.70 4.07
N ARG A 567 5.42 -2.37 4.12
CA ARG A 567 4.85 -1.67 5.28
C ARG A 567 3.33 -1.83 5.36
N ASP A 568 2.82 -3.06 5.31
CA ASP A 568 1.38 -3.37 5.26
C ASP A 568 0.60 -2.78 6.44
N ILE A 569 1.18 -2.82 7.65
CA ILE A 569 0.56 -2.23 8.84
C ILE A 569 0.40 -0.71 8.69
N ASP A 570 1.37 -0.03 8.08
CA ASP A 570 1.36 1.43 7.98
C ASP A 570 0.56 1.94 6.76
N MET A 571 0.47 1.12 5.69
CA MET A 571 0.02 1.56 4.36
C MET A 571 -1.21 0.82 3.83
N ASN A 572 -1.82 -0.05 4.62
CA ASN A 572 -3.11 -0.66 4.33
C ASN A 572 -4.06 -0.46 5.51
N ASN A 573 -5.36 -0.31 5.23
CA ASN A 573 -6.42 -0.48 6.22
C ASN A 573 -6.55 -1.96 6.66
N SER A 574 -7.11 -2.21 7.85
CA SER A 574 -7.12 -3.56 8.47
C SER A 574 -7.61 -4.68 7.55
N GLU A 575 -8.69 -4.48 6.78
CA GLU A 575 -9.15 -5.50 5.81
C GLU A 575 -8.06 -5.87 4.80
N SER A 576 -7.36 -4.89 4.24
CA SER A 576 -6.31 -5.15 3.26
C SER A 576 -5.06 -5.77 3.88
N ARG A 577 -4.89 -5.69 5.21
CA ARG A 577 -3.84 -6.40 5.94
C ARG A 577 -4.11 -7.91 6.08
N ARG A 578 -5.33 -8.39 5.77
CA ARG A 578 -5.59 -9.82 5.54
C ARG A 578 -4.71 -10.37 4.42
N GLY A 579 -4.26 -9.47 3.55
CA GLY A 579 -3.16 -9.64 2.61
C GLY A 579 -3.49 -10.65 1.52
N LYS A 580 -3.92 -10.18 0.36
CA LYS A 580 -4.04 -11.07 -0.82
C LYS A 580 -2.67 -11.62 -1.18
N THR A 581 -2.61 -12.91 -1.51
CA THR A 581 -1.37 -13.63 -1.92
C THR A 581 -0.61 -12.93 -3.04
N THR A 582 -1.27 -12.09 -3.83
CA THR A 582 -0.73 -11.40 -5.01
C THR A 582 -0.19 -9.99 -4.72
N HIS A 583 -0.39 -9.45 -3.52
CA HIS A 583 -0.08 -8.04 -3.24
C HIS A 583 1.40 -7.69 -3.44
N TRP A 584 2.29 -8.47 -2.80
CA TRP A 584 3.73 -8.25 -2.86
C TRP A 584 4.25 -8.35 -4.30
N LEU A 585 3.66 -9.25 -5.09
CA LEU A 585 4.03 -9.46 -6.48
C LEU A 585 3.67 -8.27 -7.38
N ASN A 586 2.52 -7.63 -7.15
CA ASN A 586 2.17 -6.41 -7.87
C ASN A 586 3.22 -5.31 -7.63
N ALA A 587 3.73 -5.19 -6.39
CA ALA A 587 4.83 -4.28 -6.08
C ALA A 587 6.12 -4.65 -6.83
N VAL A 588 6.49 -5.94 -6.85
CA VAL A 588 7.65 -6.45 -7.60
C VAL A 588 7.53 -6.08 -9.08
N TYR A 589 6.39 -6.34 -9.72
CA TYR A 589 6.17 -6.01 -11.13
C TYR A 589 6.32 -4.50 -11.42
N ILE A 590 5.71 -3.64 -10.59
CA ILE A 590 5.83 -2.17 -10.70
C ILE A 590 7.29 -1.73 -10.63
N LEU A 591 8.02 -2.26 -9.65
CA LEU A 591 9.43 -1.93 -9.44
C LEU A 591 10.32 -2.41 -10.60
N LEU A 592 10.04 -3.58 -11.17
CA LEU A 592 10.74 -4.08 -12.35
C LEU A 592 10.45 -3.23 -13.60
N CYS A 593 9.20 -2.75 -13.77
CA CYS A 593 8.80 -1.91 -14.88
C CYS A 593 9.48 -0.53 -14.89
N ALA A 594 9.83 0.00 -13.70
CA ALA A 594 10.55 1.27 -13.60
C ALA A 594 11.98 1.22 -14.18
N ASP A 595 12.55 0.03 -14.34
CA ASP A 595 13.86 -0.23 -14.96
C ASP A 595 15.04 0.58 -14.35
N ARG A 596 15.05 0.75 -13.02
CA ARG A 596 16.11 1.43 -12.28
C ARG A 596 16.86 0.47 -11.36
N ILE A 597 18.14 0.73 -11.11
CA ILE A 597 18.99 -0.11 -10.24
C ILE A 597 18.33 -0.30 -8.86
N SER A 598 17.90 0.80 -8.25
CA SER A 598 17.23 0.81 -6.96
C SER A 598 15.93 0.00 -6.97
N THR A 599 15.09 0.17 -8.00
CA THR A 599 13.78 -0.50 -8.02
C THR A 599 13.94 -2.00 -8.25
N VAL A 600 14.86 -2.40 -9.13
CA VAL A 600 15.19 -3.83 -9.33
C VAL A 600 15.79 -4.45 -8.07
N GLY A 601 16.63 -3.70 -7.34
CA GLY A 601 17.16 -4.14 -6.04
C GLY A 601 16.06 -4.38 -5.01
N ALA A 602 15.11 -3.44 -4.89
CA ALA A 602 13.96 -3.59 -4.01
C ALA A 602 13.06 -4.76 -4.42
N ALA A 603 12.80 -4.93 -5.73
CA ALA A 603 12.02 -6.04 -6.26
C ALA A 603 12.65 -7.40 -5.90
N LYS A 604 13.98 -7.51 -6.01
CA LYS A 604 14.70 -8.71 -5.59
C LYS A 604 14.61 -8.93 -4.09
N ALA A 605 14.79 -7.89 -3.28
CA ALA A 605 14.69 -8.04 -1.83
C ALA A 605 13.28 -8.46 -1.35
N ILE A 606 12.23 -7.96 -2.01
CA ILE A 606 10.86 -8.44 -1.77
C ILE A 606 10.76 -9.93 -2.12
N MET A 607 11.17 -10.33 -3.33
CA MET A 607 11.13 -11.75 -3.74
C MET A 607 11.94 -12.66 -2.81
N ASP A 608 13.17 -12.27 -2.48
CA ASP A 608 14.08 -13.13 -1.72
C ASP A 608 13.67 -13.27 -0.25
N ASN A 609 13.09 -12.22 0.36
CA ASN A 609 12.80 -12.20 1.79
C ASN A 609 11.31 -12.32 2.09
N VAL A 610 10.45 -11.57 1.41
CA VAL A 610 9.00 -11.56 1.70
C VAL A 610 8.35 -12.85 1.25
N PHE A 611 8.65 -13.31 0.04
CA PHE A 611 8.15 -14.62 -0.38
C PHE A 611 8.71 -15.72 0.54
N SER A 612 10.02 -15.81 0.73
CA SER A 612 10.60 -16.93 1.50
C SER A 612 10.19 -16.96 2.98
N SER A 613 10.00 -15.80 3.65
CA SER A 613 9.70 -15.77 5.09
C SER A 613 8.23 -15.57 5.43
N GLU A 614 7.41 -14.98 4.55
CA GLU A 614 6.04 -14.57 4.87
C GLU A 614 4.96 -15.14 3.93
N TRP A 615 5.28 -15.41 2.65
CA TRP A 615 4.26 -15.76 1.62
C TRP A 615 4.50 -17.08 0.89
N GLY A 616 5.64 -17.73 1.13
CA GLY A 616 6.06 -18.98 0.53
C GLY A 616 5.52 -20.20 1.31
N PRO A 617 5.71 -21.41 0.77
CA PRO A 617 5.24 -22.64 1.41
C PRO A 617 5.95 -22.86 2.76
N GLN A 618 5.27 -22.56 3.86
CA GLN A 618 5.73 -22.90 5.20
C GLN A 618 5.37 -24.38 5.50
N PRO A 619 6.20 -25.12 6.27
CA PRO A 619 5.88 -26.48 6.68
C PRO A 619 4.52 -26.52 7.42
N GLY A 620 3.48 -27.05 6.78
CA GLY A 620 2.13 -27.15 7.36
C GLY A 620 1.11 -26.05 7.01
N TYR A 621 1.26 -25.36 5.87
CA TYR A 621 0.45 -24.24 5.31
C TYR A 621 0.97 -22.82 5.64
N PRO A 622 0.87 -21.84 4.71
CA PRO A 622 1.47 -20.52 4.83
C PRO A 622 0.76 -19.67 5.90
N GLY A 623 1.46 -19.39 7.00
CA GLY A 623 1.04 -18.39 7.97
C GLY A 623 1.21 -16.98 7.38
N ARG A 624 0.11 -16.22 7.24
CA ARG A 624 0.16 -14.79 6.91
C ARG A 624 0.56 -13.95 8.14
N PHE A 625 1.02 -12.74 7.86
CA PHE A 625 1.44 -11.74 8.83
C PHE A 625 0.37 -11.49 9.94
N CYS A 626 0.84 -11.26 11.18
CA CYS A 626 0.10 -10.69 12.33
C CYS A 626 -0.86 -11.54 13.17
N CYS A 627 -0.79 -12.88 13.21
CA CYS A 627 -1.79 -13.68 13.94
C CYS A 627 -3.25 -13.47 13.45
N PHE A 628 -3.43 -12.75 12.33
CA PHE A 628 -4.57 -12.92 11.45
C PHE A 628 -4.36 -14.23 10.70
N LEU A 629 -4.46 -15.31 11.45
CA LEU A 629 -4.80 -16.58 10.85
C LEU A 629 -6.20 -16.34 10.25
N GLU A 630 -6.42 -16.72 9.00
CA GLU A 630 -7.81 -16.99 8.56
C GLU A 630 -8.51 -17.97 9.54
N ASN A 631 -7.73 -18.69 10.36
CA ASN A 631 -8.20 -19.60 11.40
C ASN A 631 -8.72 -18.93 12.68
N THR A 632 -8.37 -17.67 13.01
CA THR A 632 -9.01 -16.98 14.14
C THR A 632 -10.34 -16.35 13.76
N GLN A 633 -10.61 -16.13 12.45
CA GLN A 633 -11.92 -15.64 11.96
C GLN A 633 -12.31 -16.22 10.59
N GLY A 634 -12.49 -17.55 10.57
CA GLY A 634 -13.62 -18.21 9.90
C GLY A 634 -13.70 -18.21 8.38
N GLY A 635 -12.72 -18.75 7.66
CA GLY A 635 -12.99 -19.26 6.31
C GLY A 635 -11.82 -20.05 5.70
N PRO A 636 -12.07 -21.08 4.86
CA PRO A 636 -11.02 -21.68 4.05
C PRO A 636 -10.38 -20.62 3.14
N ILE A 637 -9.07 -20.74 2.88
CA ILE A 637 -8.40 -19.98 1.81
C ILE A 637 -9.32 -20.05 0.58
N PRO A 638 -9.76 -18.90 0.01
CA PRO A 638 -10.58 -18.95 -1.18
C PRO A 638 -9.86 -19.78 -2.24
N ALA A 639 -10.54 -20.80 -2.79
CA ALA A 639 -9.97 -21.71 -3.78
C ALA A 639 -9.35 -21.00 -5.00
N SER A 640 -9.61 -19.71 -5.17
CA SER A 640 -9.06 -18.83 -6.20
C SER A 640 -7.69 -18.21 -5.90
N ASP A 641 -7.31 -17.98 -4.63
CA ASP A 641 -6.18 -17.11 -4.28
C ASP A 641 -4.82 -17.67 -4.69
N VAL A 642 -4.62 -18.98 -4.51
CA VAL A 642 -3.37 -19.67 -4.87
C VAL A 642 -3.22 -19.81 -6.40
N PRO A 643 -4.26 -20.25 -7.15
CA PRO A 643 -4.20 -20.22 -8.62
C PRO A 643 -3.98 -18.82 -9.21
N PHE A 644 -4.58 -17.78 -8.64
CA PHE A 644 -4.36 -16.40 -9.08
C PHE A 644 -2.90 -15.98 -8.95
N LEU A 645 -2.25 -16.31 -7.82
CA LEU A 645 -0.82 -16.05 -7.64
C LEU A 645 0.03 -16.66 -8.75
N ALA A 646 -0.19 -17.93 -9.12
CA ALA A 646 0.50 -18.55 -10.24
C ALA A 646 0.28 -17.77 -11.55
N GLY A 647 -0.95 -17.29 -11.78
CA GLY A 647 -1.29 -16.42 -12.93
C GLY A 647 -0.45 -15.16 -12.99
N TYR A 648 -0.39 -14.38 -11.90
CA TYR A 648 0.39 -13.15 -11.85
C TYR A 648 1.90 -13.39 -11.96
N LEU A 649 2.42 -14.48 -11.39
CA LEU A 649 3.85 -14.84 -11.47
C LEU A 649 4.24 -15.15 -12.92
N SER A 650 3.44 -15.97 -13.59
CA SER A 650 3.61 -16.30 -15.00
C SER A 650 3.42 -15.08 -15.90
N ASP A 651 2.46 -14.21 -15.60
CA ASP A 651 2.24 -12.95 -16.32
C ASP A 651 3.48 -12.05 -16.29
N MET A 652 4.08 -11.89 -15.10
CA MET A 652 5.34 -11.15 -14.94
C MET A 652 6.48 -11.79 -15.74
N TRP A 653 6.64 -13.12 -15.68
CA TRP A 653 7.67 -13.81 -16.46
C TRP A 653 7.48 -13.62 -17.96
N LEU A 654 6.26 -13.86 -18.45
CA LEU A 654 5.89 -13.78 -19.86
C LEU A 654 6.05 -12.36 -20.39
N HIS A 655 5.70 -11.34 -19.61
CA HIS A 655 5.92 -9.94 -19.94
C HIS A 655 7.37 -9.66 -20.34
N PHE A 656 8.32 -10.02 -19.47
CA PHE A 656 9.73 -9.75 -19.72
C PHE A 656 10.35 -10.71 -20.75
N ASN A 657 9.85 -11.95 -20.86
CA ASN A 657 10.26 -12.88 -21.91
C ASN A 657 9.87 -12.36 -23.31
N PHE A 658 8.66 -11.85 -23.47
CA PHE A 658 8.20 -11.30 -24.74
C PHE A 658 8.81 -9.93 -25.07
N LYS A 659 9.23 -9.15 -24.05
CA LYS A 659 9.93 -7.88 -24.26
C LYS A 659 11.36 -8.06 -24.81
N ARG A 660 12.05 -9.15 -24.46
CA ARG A 660 13.44 -9.42 -24.89
C ARG A 660 13.60 -9.95 -26.32
N ASN A 661 12.53 -10.48 -26.89
CA ASN A 661 12.54 -11.03 -28.26
C ASN A 661 12.00 -10.01 -29.29
N ARG A 662 12.03 -8.72 -28.94
CA ARG A 662 11.97 -7.58 -29.86
C ARG A 662 13.36 -6.97 -29.90
#